data_AF-A0AAE6XQE7-F1
#
_entry.id   AF-A0AAE6XQE7-F1
#
_cell.length_a   1.000
_cell.length_b   1.000
_cell.length_c   1.000
_cell.angle_alpha   90.00
_cell.angle_beta   90.00
_cell.angle_gamma   90.00
#
_symmetry.space_group_name_H-M   'P 1'
#
loop_
_entity.id
_entity.type
_entity.pdbx_description
1 polymer ?
#
loop_
_entity_poly.entity_id
_entity_poly.type
_entity_poly.pdbx_seq_one_letter_code
_entity_poly.pdbx_strand_id
1 'polypeptide(L)'
;MHTWPGNPYPLGATFDGSGTNFALFSEVAEQVQLCLFEEDGTETRVDVTEVDAHVWHCYLPHVQPGQRYGYRVTGPYEPENGHRSNPAKLLLDPYAKATCGEFDWHPSLFAYDFGDPSSRNDEDSGPHMMLGVVVNPFFDWDGDRLPRTPYSETVVYEAHVKGLTQLHPRIPEELRGTYAGIAHPAVIDHLQHLGVTAIELMPVHQFVQDNTLLEKGLRSYWGYNTIGFFAPHNAYSSTGELGQQVQEFKSMVRALHAAGIEVILDVVYNHTAEGNHLGPTLSFKGIDNQAYYRLMEDDPTYYMDYTGTGNSLNVRHPHSLQLIMDSLRYWVTEMHVDGFRFDLASALAREFYDVDKLATFFELVQQDPVVSQVKLIAEPWDVGPGGYQVGNFPPQWTEWNGKYRDTVRDFWRGEASSLGEFAARITGSADLYEHSGRRPVASINFITAHDGFTIADLVSYNEKHNEANGEGNADGESHNRSWNMGVEGPTDDPGILTMRGRQQRNMLATMILSQGVPMILHGDELGRTQLGNNNTYAQDNEISWVHWDQADQPLAEFTASVVRLRKEHPTFRRGRFFDGRPVRRGEGEPLPDIVWLDADATPMVDDDWESGLRAIGMFLNGNGIRGRDRRGEDIYDTHFLLYFNAHDEPVSFTLPSDEYADAWETVIDTAGVGADSTALRASSVVDVAAKALVVLRAYTEPEVEPDHSVAASLAVLTHAQADRPAADPRSDIS
;
A
#
# COMPACT_ATOMS: atom_id res chain seq x y z
N MET A 1 -17.55 -31.87 30.92
CA MET A 1 -16.68 -30.73 31.27
C MET A 1 -17.47 -29.79 32.16
N HIS A 2 -16.87 -29.14 33.17
CA HIS A 2 -17.60 -28.21 34.05
C HIS A 2 -17.66 -26.83 33.39
N THR A 3 -18.84 -26.42 32.91
CA THR A 3 -19.06 -25.13 32.23
C THR A 3 -19.49 -24.06 33.23
N TRP A 4 -18.97 -22.84 33.09
CA TRP A 4 -19.42 -21.65 33.81
C TRP A 4 -20.16 -20.71 32.85
N PRO A 5 -20.97 -19.76 33.35
CA PRO A 5 -21.74 -18.87 32.49
C PRO A 5 -20.89 -18.03 31.52
N GLY A 6 -19.70 -17.59 31.93
CA GLY A 6 -18.89 -16.68 31.14
C GLY A 6 -19.54 -15.31 30.97
N ASN A 7 -19.14 -14.59 29.92
CA ASN A 7 -19.63 -13.26 29.60
C ASN A 7 -19.88 -13.12 28.09
N PRO A 8 -20.87 -12.32 27.66
CA PRO A 8 -21.15 -12.06 26.24
C PRO A 8 -20.09 -11.16 25.57
N TYR A 9 -19.19 -10.54 26.33
CA TYR A 9 -18.12 -9.71 25.80
C TYR A 9 -16.79 -9.96 26.54
N PRO A 10 -15.64 -9.94 25.85
CA PRO A 10 -15.47 -9.76 24.39
C PRO A 10 -15.95 -10.97 23.58
N LEU A 11 -16.31 -10.74 22.31
CA LEU A 11 -16.61 -11.80 21.34
C LEU A 11 -15.37 -12.64 21.02
N GLY A 12 -15.60 -13.89 20.62
CA GLY A 12 -14.58 -14.90 20.35
C GLY A 12 -14.04 -15.61 21.60
N ALA A 13 -12.94 -16.33 21.43
CA ALA A 13 -12.20 -16.96 22.52
C ALA A 13 -11.20 -15.99 23.20
N THR A 14 -11.33 -15.80 24.51
CA THR A 14 -10.47 -14.93 25.32
C THR A 14 -9.98 -15.64 26.57
N PHE A 15 -8.66 -15.89 26.60
CA PHE A 15 -7.97 -16.47 27.74
C PHE A 15 -7.63 -15.38 28.78
N ASP A 16 -7.94 -15.64 30.06
CA ASP A 16 -7.77 -14.68 31.16
C ASP A 16 -6.65 -15.05 32.16
N GLY A 17 -5.90 -16.13 31.88
CA GLY A 17 -4.89 -16.68 32.78
C GLY A 17 -5.35 -17.89 33.59
N SER A 18 -6.67 -18.11 33.75
CA SER A 18 -7.25 -19.23 34.50
C SER A 18 -8.08 -20.18 33.63
N GLY A 19 -8.67 -19.66 32.57
CA GLY A 19 -9.50 -20.39 31.62
C GLY A 19 -9.86 -19.50 30.43
N THR A 20 -10.78 -19.97 29.61
CA THR A 20 -11.17 -19.27 28.38
C THR A 20 -12.66 -18.96 28.37
N ASN A 21 -12.99 -17.69 28.14
CA ASN A 21 -14.33 -17.24 27.80
C ASN A 21 -14.56 -17.41 26.30
N PHE A 22 -15.70 -17.98 25.91
CA PHE A 22 -16.13 -18.11 24.53
C PHE A 22 -17.44 -17.34 24.36
N ALA A 23 -17.53 -16.50 23.33
CA ALA A 23 -18.74 -15.75 23.00
C ALA A 23 -18.94 -15.69 21.48
N LEU A 24 -20.13 -16.06 21.01
CA LEU A 24 -20.49 -16.14 19.59
C LEU A 24 -21.83 -15.44 19.35
N PHE A 25 -21.87 -14.50 18.42
CA PHE A 25 -23.10 -13.85 18.00
C PHE A 25 -23.86 -14.70 16.97
N SER A 26 -25.16 -14.92 17.20
CA SER A 26 -26.12 -15.43 16.21
C SER A 26 -27.56 -15.16 16.68
N GLU A 27 -28.36 -14.48 15.86
CA GLU A 27 -29.77 -14.18 16.13
C GLU A 27 -30.68 -15.35 15.81
N VAL A 28 -30.28 -16.17 14.84
CA VAL A 28 -31.08 -17.27 14.29
C VAL A 28 -30.77 -18.63 14.91
N ALA A 29 -29.68 -18.74 15.69
CA ALA A 29 -29.32 -19.99 16.35
C ALA A 29 -30.41 -20.42 17.35
N GLU A 30 -30.78 -21.70 17.29
CA GLU A 30 -31.62 -22.39 18.27
C GLU A 30 -30.75 -23.17 19.28
N GLN A 31 -29.56 -23.57 18.87
CA GLN A 31 -28.55 -24.20 19.72
C GLN A 31 -27.15 -23.90 19.17
N VAL A 32 -26.21 -23.59 20.05
CA VAL A 32 -24.78 -23.50 19.74
C VAL A 32 -24.01 -24.57 20.51
N GLN A 33 -23.17 -25.31 19.80
CA GLN A 33 -22.23 -26.25 20.39
C GLN A 33 -20.80 -25.77 20.13
N LEU A 34 -20.02 -25.57 21.18
CA LEU A 34 -18.59 -25.35 21.11
C LEU A 34 -17.89 -26.71 20.98
N CYS A 35 -17.11 -26.88 19.92
CA CYS A 35 -16.39 -28.11 19.62
C CYS A 35 -14.91 -27.91 19.95
N LEU A 36 -14.38 -28.68 20.89
CA LEU A 36 -12.96 -28.69 21.26
C LEU A 36 -12.26 -29.90 20.64
N PHE A 37 -11.07 -29.70 20.11
CA PHE A 37 -10.30 -30.74 19.43
C PHE A 37 -8.99 -31.04 20.14
N GLU A 38 -8.75 -32.33 20.37
CA GLU A 38 -7.47 -32.87 20.82
C GLU A 38 -6.48 -33.05 19.66
N GLU A 39 -5.24 -33.44 19.96
CA GLU A 39 -4.19 -33.64 18.94
C GLU A 39 -4.49 -34.76 17.94
N ASP A 40 -5.17 -35.80 18.37
CA ASP A 40 -5.58 -36.92 17.52
C ASP A 40 -6.86 -36.63 16.71
N GLY A 41 -7.40 -35.41 16.80
CA GLY A 41 -8.64 -35.00 16.13
C GLY A 41 -9.92 -35.38 16.89
N THR A 42 -9.83 -35.91 18.11
CA THR A 42 -11.00 -36.22 18.92
C THR A 42 -11.79 -34.94 19.23
N GLU A 43 -13.06 -34.93 18.84
CA GLU A 43 -14.00 -33.82 19.09
C GLU A 43 -14.73 -34.01 20.43
N THR A 44 -14.69 -33.00 21.29
CA THR A 44 -15.54 -32.87 22.47
C THR A 44 -16.49 -31.69 22.30
N ARG A 45 -17.80 -31.96 22.31
CA ARG A 45 -18.84 -30.93 22.16
C ARG A 45 -19.32 -30.44 23.53
N VAL A 46 -19.47 -29.13 23.65
CA VAL A 46 -19.98 -28.45 24.83
C VAL A 46 -21.18 -27.60 24.41
N ASP A 47 -22.35 -27.88 24.97
CA ASP A 47 -23.52 -27.04 24.75
C ASP A 47 -23.32 -25.67 25.39
N VAL A 48 -23.48 -24.62 24.59
CA VAL A 48 -23.43 -23.22 25.05
C VAL A 48 -24.86 -22.82 25.41
N THR A 49 -25.16 -22.65 26.69
CA THR A 49 -26.54 -22.47 27.17
C THR A 49 -26.90 -21.05 27.56
N GLU A 50 -25.91 -20.21 27.88
CA GLU A 50 -26.16 -18.81 28.23
C GLU A 50 -26.23 -17.96 26.96
N VAL A 51 -27.23 -17.09 26.90
CA VAL A 51 -27.47 -16.19 25.77
C VAL A 51 -27.93 -14.83 26.30
N ASP A 52 -27.13 -13.80 26.05
CA ASP A 52 -27.46 -12.41 26.35
C ASP A 52 -27.49 -11.62 25.03
N ALA A 53 -28.65 -11.04 24.70
CA ALA A 53 -28.83 -10.23 23.48
C ALA A 53 -28.28 -10.90 22.20
N HIS A 54 -28.65 -12.15 21.96
CA HIS A 54 -28.22 -12.97 20.81
C HIS A 54 -26.72 -13.34 20.78
N VAL A 55 -25.99 -13.08 21.87
CA VAL A 55 -24.63 -13.57 22.05
C VAL A 55 -24.65 -14.80 22.95
N TRP A 56 -24.26 -15.93 22.38
CA TRP A 56 -24.11 -17.22 23.05
C TRP A 56 -22.77 -17.28 23.73
N HIS A 57 -22.71 -17.57 25.03
CA HIS A 57 -21.44 -17.57 25.75
C HIS A 57 -21.32 -18.66 26.80
N CYS A 58 -20.07 -19.03 27.08
CA CYS A 58 -19.70 -19.88 28.20
C CYS A 58 -18.26 -19.61 28.63
N TYR A 59 -17.90 -20.08 29.82
CA TYR A 59 -16.53 -20.09 30.29
C TYR A 59 -16.10 -21.50 30.65
N LEU A 60 -14.92 -21.89 30.17
CA LEU A 60 -14.35 -23.20 30.42
C LEU A 60 -13.10 -23.06 31.29
N PRO A 61 -13.21 -23.37 32.60
CA PRO A 61 -12.04 -23.47 33.47
C PRO A 61 -11.08 -24.51 32.89
N HIS A 62 -9.78 -24.22 32.92
CA HIS A 62 -8.70 -25.10 32.45
C HIS A 62 -8.51 -25.24 30.93
N VAL A 63 -9.36 -24.63 30.08
CA VAL A 63 -8.98 -24.45 28.68
C VAL A 63 -7.86 -23.41 28.62
N GLN A 64 -6.75 -23.76 27.97
CA GLN A 64 -5.53 -22.96 27.90
C GLN A 64 -5.22 -22.55 26.45
N PRO A 65 -4.31 -21.58 26.24
CA PRO A 65 -3.77 -21.29 24.91
C PRO A 65 -3.23 -22.54 24.21
N GLY A 66 -3.44 -22.63 22.89
CA GLY A 66 -3.15 -23.80 22.06
C GLY A 66 -4.34 -24.75 21.87
N GLN A 67 -5.44 -24.58 22.62
CA GLN A 67 -6.67 -25.34 22.41
C GLN A 67 -7.27 -25.03 21.04
N ARG A 68 -7.48 -26.07 20.23
CA ARG A 68 -8.20 -25.99 18.95
C ARG A 68 -9.70 -26.07 19.18
N TYR A 69 -10.46 -25.28 18.44
CA TYR A 69 -11.91 -25.25 18.56
C TYR A 69 -12.62 -24.80 17.27
N GLY A 70 -13.92 -25.03 17.24
CA GLY A 70 -14.87 -24.49 16.27
C GLY A 70 -16.29 -24.54 16.84
N TYR A 71 -17.30 -24.20 16.04
CA TYR A 71 -18.70 -24.22 16.45
C TYR A 71 -19.57 -25.05 15.54
N ARG A 72 -20.66 -25.59 16.08
CA ARG A 72 -21.79 -26.10 15.31
C ARG A 72 -23.03 -25.32 15.72
N VAL A 73 -23.75 -24.82 14.73
CA VAL A 73 -24.94 -23.99 14.94
C VAL A 73 -26.15 -24.71 14.36
N THR A 74 -27.11 -25.00 15.23
CA THR A 74 -28.44 -25.47 14.85
C THR A 74 -29.35 -24.27 14.72
N GLY A 75 -30.13 -24.21 13.65
CA GLY A 75 -31.12 -23.16 13.38
C GLY A 75 -31.90 -23.49 12.11
N PRO A 76 -32.70 -22.56 11.58
CA PRO A 76 -33.46 -22.77 10.36
C PRO A 76 -32.55 -23.02 9.15
N TYR A 77 -32.92 -24.00 8.33
CA TYR A 77 -32.35 -24.24 7.00
C TYR A 77 -33.47 -24.07 5.96
N GLU A 78 -33.63 -22.83 5.52
CA GLU A 78 -34.63 -22.39 4.54
C GLU A 78 -33.90 -21.50 3.52
N PRO A 79 -33.14 -22.08 2.58
CA PRO A 79 -32.33 -21.32 1.63
C PRO A 79 -33.14 -20.29 0.84
N GLU A 80 -34.41 -20.57 0.53
CA GLU A 80 -35.36 -19.65 -0.13
C GLU A 80 -35.63 -18.38 0.68
N ASN A 81 -35.50 -18.47 2.00
CA ASN A 81 -35.61 -17.34 2.92
C ASN A 81 -34.22 -16.85 3.38
N GLY A 82 -33.13 -17.37 2.81
CA GLY A 82 -31.76 -16.99 3.15
C GLY A 82 -31.21 -17.62 4.44
N HIS A 83 -31.95 -18.49 5.13
CA HIS A 83 -31.47 -19.19 6.33
C HIS A 83 -30.68 -20.45 5.95
N ARG A 84 -29.45 -20.59 6.48
CA ARG A 84 -28.49 -21.62 6.04
C ARG A 84 -27.80 -22.36 7.19
N SER A 85 -28.38 -22.36 8.39
CA SER A 85 -27.80 -23.06 9.54
C SER A 85 -27.79 -24.57 9.31
N ASN A 86 -26.62 -25.20 9.43
CA ASN A 86 -26.47 -26.64 9.27
C ASN A 86 -25.46 -27.18 10.31
N PRO A 87 -25.91 -27.86 11.37
CA PRO A 87 -25.04 -28.32 12.46
C PRO A 87 -24.09 -29.46 12.06
N ALA A 88 -24.29 -30.10 10.89
CA ALA A 88 -23.31 -31.04 10.33
C ALA A 88 -22.01 -30.32 9.91
N LYS A 89 -22.09 -29.01 9.64
CA LYS A 89 -20.93 -28.20 9.29
C LYS A 89 -20.28 -27.65 10.55
N LEU A 90 -19.01 -27.98 10.75
CA LEU A 90 -18.16 -27.30 11.71
C LEU A 90 -17.80 -25.92 11.15
N LEU A 91 -17.88 -24.89 11.99
CA LEU A 91 -17.74 -23.48 11.62
C LEU A 91 -16.58 -22.85 12.37
N LEU A 92 -15.78 -22.06 11.66
CA LEU A 92 -14.72 -21.24 12.23
C LEU A 92 -15.33 -20.05 12.98
N ASP A 93 -14.77 -19.72 14.15
CA ASP A 93 -15.14 -18.53 14.90
C ASP A 93 -14.73 -17.25 14.13
N PRO A 94 -15.68 -16.33 13.81
CA PRO A 94 -15.36 -15.06 13.17
C PRO A 94 -14.33 -14.20 13.92
N TYR A 95 -14.21 -14.40 15.24
CA TYR A 95 -13.28 -13.72 16.14
C TYR A 95 -12.04 -14.57 16.49
N ALA A 96 -11.78 -15.67 15.77
CA ALA A 96 -10.57 -16.46 15.96
C ALA A 96 -9.32 -15.60 15.71
N LYS A 97 -8.45 -15.50 16.73
CA LYS A 97 -7.18 -14.74 16.68
C LYS A 97 -6.02 -15.55 16.10
N ALA A 98 -6.21 -16.85 15.94
CA ALA A 98 -5.27 -17.77 15.29
C ALA A 98 -6.05 -18.98 14.76
N THR A 99 -5.43 -19.67 13.81
CA THR A 99 -6.00 -20.76 13.03
C THR A 99 -4.96 -21.86 12.82
N CYS A 100 -5.41 -23.11 12.75
CA CYS A 100 -4.53 -24.27 12.52
C CYS A 100 -5.12 -25.19 11.47
N GLY A 101 -4.26 -25.71 10.60
CA GLY A 101 -4.60 -26.53 9.45
C GLY A 101 -4.99 -25.72 8.22
N GLU A 102 -5.24 -26.44 7.13
CA GLU A 102 -5.83 -25.94 5.89
C GLU A 102 -7.19 -26.63 5.67
N PHE A 103 -8.01 -26.09 4.77
CA PHE A 103 -9.21 -26.77 4.32
C PHE A 103 -8.83 -27.89 3.35
N ASP A 104 -9.31 -29.11 3.61
CA ASP A 104 -9.31 -30.19 2.63
C ASP A 104 -10.65 -30.12 1.89
N TRP A 105 -10.64 -29.76 0.60
CA TRP A 105 -11.85 -29.44 -0.18
C TRP A 105 -12.76 -30.65 -0.46
N HIS A 106 -13.37 -31.17 0.60
CA HIS A 106 -14.30 -32.27 0.59
C HIS A 106 -15.75 -31.76 0.41
N PRO A 107 -16.63 -32.50 -0.28
CA PRO A 107 -18.04 -32.12 -0.46
C PRO A 107 -18.79 -31.80 0.84
N SER A 108 -18.36 -32.38 1.97
CA SER A 108 -18.96 -32.10 3.28
C SER A 108 -18.80 -30.65 3.74
N LEU A 109 -17.89 -29.85 3.17
CA LEU A 109 -17.77 -28.40 3.43
C LEU A 109 -18.92 -27.57 2.83
N PHE A 110 -19.78 -28.17 2.01
CA PHE A 110 -20.90 -27.51 1.36
C PHE A 110 -22.21 -27.94 2.02
N ALA A 111 -23.13 -27.00 2.23
CA ALA A 111 -24.42 -27.28 2.85
C ALA A 111 -25.43 -27.97 1.92
N TYR A 112 -25.08 -28.18 0.65
CA TYR A 112 -25.87 -28.81 -0.40
C TYR A 112 -25.04 -29.88 -1.12
N ASP A 113 -25.69 -30.76 -1.87
CA ASP A 113 -25.01 -31.79 -2.67
C ASP A 113 -24.70 -31.28 -4.08
N PHE A 114 -23.49 -31.54 -4.56
CA PHE A 114 -23.11 -31.15 -5.91
C PHE A 114 -24.04 -31.78 -6.96
N GLY A 115 -24.54 -30.95 -7.89
CA GLY A 115 -25.53 -31.34 -8.89
C GLY A 115 -26.99 -31.12 -8.46
N ASP A 116 -27.27 -30.92 -7.17
CA ASP A 116 -28.58 -30.52 -6.66
C ASP A 116 -28.45 -29.42 -5.58
N PRO A 117 -28.31 -28.14 -5.99
CA PRO A 117 -28.20 -27.01 -5.05
C PRO A 117 -29.41 -26.81 -4.13
N SER A 118 -30.53 -27.48 -4.40
CA SER A 118 -31.73 -27.41 -3.56
C SER A 118 -31.71 -28.44 -2.42
N SER A 119 -30.79 -29.40 -2.46
CA SER A 119 -30.64 -30.40 -1.42
C SER A 119 -29.96 -29.84 -0.17
N ARG A 120 -29.95 -30.66 0.88
CA ARG A 120 -29.21 -30.40 2.10
C ARG A 120 -28.22 -31.55 2.32
N ASN A 121 -26.95 -31.18 2.44
CA ASN A 121 -25.87 -32.11 2.74
C ASN A 121 -25.62 -32.11 4.26
N ASP A 122 -25.90 -33.23 4.92
CA ASP A 122 -25.68 -33.44 6.36
C ASP A 122 -24.40 -34.26 6.68
N GLU A 123 -23.48 -34.40 5.74
CA GLU A 123 -22.15 -34.98 6.01
C GLU A 123 -21.33 -34.07 6.93
N ASP A 124 -20.59 -34.69 7.85
CA ASP A 124 -19.75 -33.99 8.81
C ASP A 124 -18.54 -33.34 8.13
N SER A 125 -18.40 -32.02 8.29
CA SER A 125 -17.25 -31.28 7.74
C SER A 125 -16.04 -31.22 8.67
N GLY A 126 -16.17 -31.61 9.94
CA GLY A 126 -15.16 -31.43 10.97
C GLY A 126 -13.74 -31.90 10.60
N PRO A 127 -13.56 -33.13 10.05
CA PRO A 127 -12.24 -33.62 9.64
C PRO A 127 -11.55 -32.85 8.51
N HIS A 128 -12.29 -32.00 7.79
CA HIS A 128 -11.85 -31.29 6.59
C HIS A 128 -11.73 -29.78 6.79
N MET A 129 -12.03 -29.30 8.01
CA MET A 129 -12.04 -27.89 8.36
C MET A 129 -10.72 -27.44 8.99
N MET A 130 -10.36 -26.19 8.72
CA MET A 130 -9.45 -25.41 9.57
C MET A 130 -10.10 -25.13 10.93
N LEU A 131 -9.30 -25.11 12.00
CA LEU A 131 -9.77 -24.89 13.36
C LEU A 131 -9.28 -23.54 13.90
N GLY A 132 -10.10 -22.88 14.71
CA GLY A 132 -9.67 -21.74 15.51
C GLY A 132 -8.77 -22.20 16.65
N VAL A 133 -7.87 -21.33 17.12
CA VAL A 133 -6.97 -21.62 18.23
C VAL A 133 -7.09 -20.56 19.32
N VAL A 134 -7.23 -21.00 20.58
CA VAL A 134 -7.16 -20.11 21.74
C VAL A 134 -5.73 -19.58 21.85
N VAL A 135 -5.55 -18.27 21.85
CA VAL A 135 -4.21 -17.65 21.95
C VAL A 135 -3.95 -17.08 23.34
N ASN A 136 -2.67 -16.98 23.69
CA ASN A 136 -2.25 -16.12 24.79
C ASN A 136 -2.16 -14.68 24.28
N PRO A 137 -2.93 -13.72 24.82
CA PRO A 137 -2.85 -12.33 24.38
C PRO A 137 -1.51 -11.66 24.74
N PHE A 138 -0.83 -12.15 25.78
CA PHE A 138 0.41 -11.55 26.27
C PHE A 138 1.52 -11.60 25.20
N PHE A 139 2.13 -10.43 24.98
CA PHE A 139 3.35 -10.25 24.21
C PHE A 139 4.14 -9.11 24.85
N ASP A 140 5.46 -9.26 24.94
CA ASP A 140 6.32 -8.24 25.52
C ASP A 140 6.78 -7.25 24.44
N TRP A 141 6.10 -6.10 24.38
CA TRP A 141 6.44 -5.00 23.48
C TRP A 141 7.65 -4.17 23.96
N ASP A 142 8.41 -4.59 24.98
CA ASP A 142 9.47 -3.78 25.61
C ASP A 142 10.30 -2.94 24.62
N GLY A 143 10.36 -1.63 24.88
CA GLY A 143 11.04 -0.64 24.06
C GLY A 143 10.31 -0.17 22.80
N ASP A 144 9.18 -0.76 22.42
CA ASP A 144 8.40 -0.38 21.23
C ASP A 144 7.89 1.07 21.31
N ARG A 145 7.94 1.76 20.17
CA ARG A 145 7.43 3.12 20.00
C ARG A 145 6.83 3.25 18.62
N LEU A 146 5.54 3.56 18.58
CA LEU A 146 4.83 3.86 17.34
C LEU A 146 5.56 4.97 16.57
N PRO A 147 6.04 4.71 15.33
CA PRO A 147 6.84 5.69 14.59
C PRO A 147 6.10 7.01 14.31
N ARG A 148 4.80 6.92 13.99
CA ARG A 148 3.91 8.07 13.73
C ARG A 148 4.51 9.08 12.73
N THR A 149 5.07 8.56 11.65
CA THR A 149 5.59 9.36 10.53
C THR A 149 4.43 10.16 9.94
N PRO A 150 4.50 11.50 9.87
CA PRO A 150 3.44 12.28 9.25
C PRO A 150 3.30 11.92 7.77
N TYR A 151 2.08 11.93 7.25
CA TYR A 151 1.81 11.60 5.85
C TYR A 151 2.68 12.35 4.83
N SER A 152 3.00 13.63 5.08
CA SER A 152 3.88 14.39 4.19
C SER A 152 5.29 13.79 4.08
N GLU A 153 5.75 13.12 5.13
CA GLU A 153 7.07 12.46 5.18
C GLU A 153 6.99 10.97 4.80
N THR A 154 5.79 10.43 4.58
CA THR A 154 5.59 9.02 4.29
C THR A 154 6.04 8.66 2.88
N VAL A 155 6.75 7.53 2.77
CA VAL A 155 6.99 6.77 1.54
C VAL A 155 6.51 5.35 1.79
N VAL A 156 5.46 4.94 1.08
CA VAL A 156 4.84 3.62 1.22
C VAL A 156 5.57 2.60 0.34
N TYR A 157 5.77 1.39 0.84
CA TYR A 157 6.31 0.26 0.10
C TYR A 157 5.33 -0.91 0.16
N GLU A 158 4.60 -1.15 -0.93
CA GLU A 158 3.62 -2.24 -1.03
C GLU A 158 4.34 -3.58 -1.23
N ALA A 159 4.20 -4.50 -0.29
CA ALA A 159 4.96 -5.75 -0.25
C ALA A 159 4.09 -6.98 0.01
N HIS A 160 4.41 -8.06 -0.69
CA HIS A 160 3.89 -9.38 -0.38
C HIS A 160 4.80 -10.09 0.63
N VAL A 161 4.26 -10.58 1.76
CA VAL A 161 5.03 -11.25 2.82
C VAL A 161 5.91 -12.36 2.27
N LYS A 162 5.29 -13.27 1.48
CA LYS A 162 6.01 -14.35 0.81
C LYS A 162 6.99 -13.88 -0.27
N GLY A 163 6.48 -13.27 -1.34
CA GLY A 163 7.28 -12.92 -2.52
C GLY A 163 8.46 -12.01 -2.27
N LEU A 164 8.38 -11.10 -1.29
CA LEU A 164 9.50 -10.21 -0.97
C LEU A 164 10.73 -10.99 -0.49
N THR A 165 10.56 -12.12 0.21
CA THR A 165 11.66 -12.81 0.91
C THR A 165 11.90 -14.24 0.46
N GLN A 166 10.99 -14.84 -0.32
CA GLN A 166 11.04 -16.24 -0.72
C GLN A 166 12.37 -16.64 -1.41
N LEU A 167 12.93 -15.76 -2.23
CA LEU A 167 14.18 -15.98 -2.96
C LEU A 167 15.35 -15.13 -2.42
N HIS A 168 15.23 -14.55 -1.23
CA HIS A 168 16.25 -13.66 -0.71
C HIS A 168 17.48 -14.46 -0.19
N PRO A 169 18.68 -14.32 -0.79
CA PRO A 169 19.82 -15.20 -0.54
C PRO A 169 20.42 -15.04 0.87
N ARG A 170 20.30 -13.85 1.48
CA ARG A 170 20.80 -13.59 2.85
C ARG A 170 19.85 -14.02 3.97
N ILE A 171 18.66 -14.54 3.65
CA ILE A 171 17.68 -15.00 4.66
C ILE A 171 17.78 -16.53 4.75
N PRO A 172 17.85 -17.13 5.96
CA PRO A 172 17.77 -18.57 6.16
C PRO A 172 16.51 -19.17 5.54
N GLU A 173 16.62 -20.35 4.93
CA GLU A 173 15.54 -20.97 4.15
C GLU A 173 14.24 -21.13 4.96
N GLU A 174 14.36 -21.48 6.23
CA GLU A 174 13.24 -21.66 7.16
C GLU A 174 12.48 -20.37 7.51
N LEU A 175 13.07 -19.19 7.24
CA LEU A 175 12.43 -17.89 7.46
C LEU A 175 11.94 -17.25 6.17
N ARG A 176 12.31 -17.78 5.00
CA ARG A 176 11.93 -17.20 3.71
C ARG A 176 10.43 -17.29 3.51
N GLY A 177 9.85 -16.19 3.08
CA GLY A 177 8.43 -16.09 2.77
C GLY A 177 7.52 -15.97 3.99
N THR A 178 8.06 -15.58 5.14
CA THR A 178 7.34 -15.53 6.43
C THR A 178 7.41 -14.14 7.08
N TYR A 179 6.61 -13.91 8.13
CA TYR A 179 6.69 -12.70 8.95
C TYR A 179 8.10 -12.50 9.55
N ALA A 180 8.76 -13.58 10.01
CA ALA A 180 10.15 -13.52 10.46
C ALA A 180 11.12 -13.15 9.33
N GLY A 181 10.83 -13.55 8.10
CA GLY A 181 11.59 -13.14 6.90
C GLY A 181 11.53 -11.63 6.67
N ILE A 182 10.36 -11.02 6.79
CA ILE A 182 10.18 -9.56 6.70
C ILE A 182 10.95 -8.84 7.82
N ALA A 183 10.92 -9.39 9.03
CA ALA A 183 11.63 -8.87 10.20
C ALA A 183 13.16 -9.05 10.13
N HIS A 184 13.68 -9.80 9.14
CA HIS A 184 15.09 -10.11 9.04
C HIS A 184 15.92 -8.86 8.71
N PRO A 185 17.11 -8.66 9.32
CA PRO A 185 17.95 -7.47 9.10
C PRO A 185 18.22 -7.17 7.62
N ALA A 186 18.35 -8.20 6.78
CA ALA A 186 18.58 -8.03 5.35
C ALA A 186 17.46 -7.24 4.62
N VAL A 187 16.20 -7.41 5.04
CA VAL A 187 15.04 -6.69 4.49
C VAL A 187 14.96 -5.30 5.09
N ILE A 188 15.10 -5.20 6.42
CA ILE A 188 15.09 -3.91 7.13
C ILE A 188 16.16 -2.96 6.59
N ASP A 189 17.39 -3.45 6.39
CA ASP A 189 18.50 -2.69 5.82
C ASP A 189 18.15 -2.15 4.41
N HIS A 190 17.50 -2.98 3.59
CA HIS A 190 17.07 -2.58 2.24
C HIS A 190 16.01 -1.47 2.29
N LEU A 191 14.97 -1.65 3.12
CA LEU A 191 13.91 -0.65 3.28
C LEU A 191 14.45 0.69 3.81
N GLN A 192 15.35 0.64 4.79
CA GLN A 192 16.01 1.84 5.33
C GLN A 192 16.92 2.51 4.30
N HIS A 193 17.68 1.74 3.53
CA HIS A 193 18.53 2.27 2.44
C HIS A 193 17.71 2.96 1.36
N LEU A 194 16.60 2.35 0.95
CA LEU A 194 15.66 2.93 0.00
C LEU A 194 14.98 4.20 0.55
N GLY A 195 14.89 4.34 1.88
CA GLY A 195 14.25 5.46 2.57
C GLY A 195 12.75 5.28 2.76
N VAL A 196 12.27 4.04 2.73
CA VAL A 196 10.87 3.67 3.05
C VAL A 196 10.57 4.00 4.50
N THR A 197 9.36 4.49 4.75
CA THR A 197 8.90 4.83 6.11
C THR A 197 7.70 4.00 6.55
N ALA A 198 6.98 3.39 5.62
CA ALA A 198 5.84 2.54 5.90
C ALA A 198 5.84 1.36 4.92
N ILE A 199 5.72 0.13 5.43
CA ILE A 199 5.47 -1.06 4.62
C ILE A 199 3.97 -1.33 4.61
N GLU A 200 3.38 -1.41 3.42
CA GLU A 200 1.99 -1.82 3.22
C GLU A 200 1.98 -3.29 2.82
N LEU A 201 1.56 -4.16 3.75
CA LEU A 201 1.53 -5.60 3.51
C LEU A 201 0.23 -5.97 2.80
N MET A 202 0.36 -6.68 1.68
CA MET A 202 -0.76 -7.40 1.04
C MET A 202 -1.50 -8.29 2.06
N PRO A 203 -2.75 -8.70 1.81
CA PRO A 203 -3.63 -9.28 2.82
C PRO A 203 -2.97 -10.33 3.74
N VAL A 204 -2.95 -10.01 5.04
CA VAL A 204 -2.43 -10.89 6.09
C VAL A 204 -3.52 -11.47 6.98
N HIS A 205 -4.77 -11.05 6.83
CA HIS A 205 -5.91 -11.75 7.44
C HIS A 205 -5.91 -13.20 6.97
N GLN A 206 -6.36 -14.13 7.80
CA GLN A 206 -6.47 -15.52 7.39
C GLN A 206 -7.38 -15.62 6.17
N PHE A 207 -6.82 -16.07 5.05
CA PHE A 207 -7.52 -16.34 3.81
C PHE A 207 -7.53 -17.83 3.48
N VAL A 208 -8.32 -18.19 2.47
CA VAL A 208 -8.53 -19.56 2.01
C VAL A 208 -7.90 -19.76 0.64
N GLN A 209 -7.26 -20.91 0.44
CA GLN A 209 -6.82 -21.37 -0.87
C GLN A 209 -8.03 -21.87 -1.67
N ASP A 210 -8.39 -21.17 -2.75
CA ASP A 210 -9.56 -21.52 -3.56
C ASP A 210 -9.47 -22.93 -4.19
N ASN A 211 -10.56 -23.71 -4.14
CA ASN A 211 -10.58 -25.08 -4.67
C ASN A 211 -10.30 -25.12 -6.18
N THR A 212 -10.88 -24.19 -6.94
CA THR A 212 -10.72 -24.14 -8.40
C THR A 212 -9.27 -23.85 -8.77
N LEU A 213 -8.59 -22.99 -8.00
CA LEU A 213 -7.16 -22.75 -8.17
C LEU A 213 -6.33 -24.00 -7.83
N LEU A 214 -6.61 -24.67 -6.72
CA LEU A 214 -5.89 -25.88 -6.32
C LEU A 214 -6.05 -27.02 -7.33
N GLU A 215 -7.25 -27.22 -7.90
CA GLU A 215 -7.50 -28.19 -8.98
C GLU A 215 -6.68 -27.89 -10.25
N LYS A 216 -6.35 -26.61 -10.48
CA LYS A 216 -5.46 -26.15 -11.57
C LYS A 216 -3.97 -26.20 -11.19
N GLY A 217 -3.62 -26.59 -9.97
CA GLY A 217 -2.25 -26.54 -9.46
C GLY A 217 -1.75 -25.12 -9.14
N LEU A 218 -2.68 -24.18 -8.96
CA LEU A 218 -2.44 -22.79 -8.59
C LEU A 218 -2.77 -22.56 -7.11
N ARG A 219 -2.45 -21.37 -6.59
CA ARG A 219 -2.72 -20.99 -5.20
C ARG A 219 -3.20 -19.55 -5.14
N SER A 220 -4.10 -19.23 -4.22
CA SER A 220 -4.43 -17.84 -3.88
C SER A 220 -3.17 -17.19 -3.29
N TYR A 221 -2.41 -16.49 -4.13
CA TYR A 221 -1.13 -15.90 -3.76
C TYR A 221 -1.36 -14.60 -3.00
N TRP A 222 -2.08 -13.65 -3.61
CA TRP A 222 -2.30 -12.32 -3.02
C TRP A 222 -3.07 -12.31 -1.69
N GLY A 223 -3.97 -13.26 -1.48
CA GLY A 223 -4.72 -13.39 -0.23
C GLY A 223 -6.02 -12.58 -0.11
N TYR A 224 -6.51 -11.93 -1.18
CA TYR A 224 -7.81 -11.24 -1.23
C TYR A 224 -9.02 -12.21 -1.25
N ASN A 225 -9.03 -13.17 -0.32
CA ASN A 225 -10.08 -14.17 -0.17
C ASN A 225 -10.19 -14.56 1.32
N THR A 226 -10.49 -13.57 2.16
CA THR A 226 -10.32 -13.67 3.62
C THR A 226 -11.51 -14.38 4.30
N ILE A 227 -11.25 -15.05 5.42
CA ILE A 227 -12.26 -15.72 6.27
C ILE A 227 -12.09 -15.42 7.76
N GLY A 228 -10.87 -15.11 8.22
CA GLY A 228 -10.59 -14.77 9.62
C GLY A 228 -10.00 -13.37 9.75
N PHE A 229 -10.81 -12.40 10.17
CA PHE A 229 -10.41 -10.99 10.23
C PHE A 229 -9.43 -10.66 11.38
N PHE A 230 -9.32 -11.51 12.40
CA PHE A 230 -8.45 -11.30 13.56
C PHE A 230 -7.16 -12.14 13.52
N ALA A 231 -7.14 -13.19 12.70
CA ALA A 231 -6.02 -14.11 12.63
C ALA A 231 -5.04 -13.68 11.54
N PRO A 232 -3.73 -13.54 11.84
CA PRO A 232 -2.70 -13.53 10.81
C PRO A 232 -2.73 -14.85 10.03
N HIS A 233 -2.51 -14.79 8.72
CA HIS A 233 -2.50 -15.96 7.84
C HIS A 233 -1.45 -16.98 8.29
N ASN A 234 -1.91 -18.18 8.62
CA ASN A 234 -1.08 -19.21 9.22
C ASN A 234 0.12 -19.63 8.36
N ALA A 235 -0.03 -19.69 7.03
CA ALA A 235 1.04 -20.12 6.13
C ALA A 235 2.20 -19.11 6.00
N TYR A 236 2.06 -17.90 6.54
CA TYR A 236 3.14 -16.91 6.62
C TYR A 236 3.92 -16.97 7.94
N SER A 237 3.64 -17.93 8.82
CA SER A 237 4.44 -18.17 10.03
C SER A 237 5.51 -19.24 9.79
N SER A 238 6.73 -18.99 10.29
CA SER A 238 7.83 -19.94 10.36
C SER A 238 7.83 -20.79 11.64
N THR A 239 7.07 -20.40 12.66
CA THR A 239 7.18 -20.93 14.03
C THR A 239 6.05 -21.84 14.49
N GLY A 240 5.02 -22.04 13.66
CA GLY A 240 3.93 -23.00 13.89
C GLY A 240 2.53 -22.37 13.76
N GLU A 241 1.50 -23.16 14.06
CA GLU A 241 0.10 -22.80 13.78
C GLU A 241 -0.82 -22.79 15.02
N LEU A 242 -0.28 -23.07 16.21
CA LEU A 242 -1.04 -23.12 17.46
C LEU A 242 -1.04 -21.77 18.20
N GLY A 243 -1.05 -20.67 17.45
CA GLY A 243 -0.99 -19.30 17.95
C GLY A 243 0.39 -18.63 17.80
N GLN A 244 1.40 -19.36 17.33
CA GLN A 244 2.73 -18.79 17.08
C GLN A 244 2.71 -17.73 15.99
N GLN A 245 1.83 -17.84 14.99
CA GLN A 245 1.66 -16.83 13.94
C GLN A 245 1.35 -15.42 14.51
N VAL A 246 0.63 -15.34 15.63
CA VAL A 246 0.34 -14.07 16.31
C VAL A 246 1.61 -13.48 16.93
N GLN A 247 2.40 -14.32 17.60
CA GLN A 247 3.63 -13.91 18.27
C GLN A 247 4.72 -13.51 17.26
N GLU A 248 4.80 -14.23 16.13
CA GLU A 248 5.73 -13.94 15.04
C GLU A 248 5.35 -12.63 14.33
N PHE A 249 4.06 -12.40 14.05
CA PHE A 249 3.59 -11.13 13.51
C PHE A 249 3.92 -9.94 14.43
N LYS A 250 3.60 -10.04 15.74
CA LYS A 250 3.96 -8.99 16.71
C LYS A 250 5.47 -8.75 16.78
N SER A 251 6.27 -9.80 16.65
CA SER A 251 7.74 -9.68 16.60
C SER A 251 8.22 -8.95 15.34
N MET A 252 7.60 -9.19 14.19
CA MET A 252 7.86 -8.46 12.95
C MET A 252 7.54 -6.98 13.09
N VAL A 253 6.36 -6.64 13.60
CA VAL A 253 5.97 -5.24 13.84
C VAL A 253 6.96 -4.54 14.76
N ARG A 254 7.32 -5.17 15.90
CA ARG A 254 8.31 -4.61 16.84
C ARG A 254 9.67 -4.36 16.18
N ALA A 255 10.13 -5.26 15.31
CA ALA A 255 11.40 -5.10 14.59
C ALA A 255 11.35 -3.93 13.59
N LEU A 256 10.25 -3.78 12.86
CA LEU A 256 10.02 -2.68 11.92
C LEU A 256 9.93 -1.33 12.65
N HIS A 257 9.20 -1.26 13.78
CA HIS A 257 9.11 -0.06 14.61
C HIS A 257 10.46 0.36 15.18
N ALA A 258 11.28 -0.60 15.64
CA ALA A 258 12.65 -0.33 16.09
C ALA A 258 13.52 0.27 14.98
N ALA A 259 13.22 -0.04 13.72
CA ALA A 259 13.86 0.54 12.53
C ALA A 259 13.20 1.85 12.06
N GLY A 260 12.12 2.32 12.72
CA GLY A 260 11.37 3.51 12.35
C GLY A 260 10.44 3.33 11.15
N ILE A 261 10.05 2.09 10.85
CA ILE A 261 9.17 1.74 9.72
C ILE A 261 7.79 1.38 10.28
N GLU A 262 6.77 2.07 9.77
CA GLU A 262 5.36 1.81 10.10
C GLU A 262 4.84 0.57 9.36
N VAL A 263 3.81 -0.08 9.92
CA VAL A 263 3.13 -1.22 9.31
C VAL A 263 1.71 -0.85 8.95
N ILE A 264 1.39 -0.88 7.65
CA ILE A 264 0.05 -0.71 7.10
C ILE A 264 -0.42 -2.07 6.60
N LEU A 265 -1.66 -2.44 6.89
CA LEU A 265 -2.24 -3.69 6.38
C LEU A 265 -3.25 -3.42 5.27
N ASP A 266 -3.10 -4.14 4.17
CA ASP A 266 -4.19 -4.29 3.21
C ASP A 266 -5.27 -5.19 3.82
N VAL A 267 -6.50 -4.67 3.91
CA VAL A 267 -7.61 -5.31 4.60
C VAL A 267 -8.82 -5.47 3.69
N VAL A 268 -9.33 -6.70 3.67
CA VAL A 268 -10.54 -7.09 2.94
C VAL A 268 -11.67 -7.29 3.94
N TYR A 269 -12.56 -6.30 4.03
CA TYR A 269 -13.81 -6.38 4.80
C TYR A 269 -15.05 -6.43 3.91
N ASN A 270 -14.89 -6.24 2.60
CA ASN A 270 -16.01 -6.07 1.67
C ASN A 270 -16.67 -7.41 1.27
N HIS A 271 -15.92 -8.52 1.27
CA HIS A 271 -16.40 -9.88 0.97
C HIS A 271 -15.66 -10.94 1.81
N THR A 272 -16.06 -12.21 1.67
CA THR A 272 -15.41 -13.36 2.32
C THR A 272 -15.18 -14.52 1.35
N ALA A 273 -14.34 -15.48 1.79
CA ALA A 273 -14.08 -16.73 1.09
C ALA A 273 -15.25 -17.71 0.96
N GLU A 274 -16.41 -17.41 1.57
CA GLU A 274 -17.57 -18.29 1.44
C GLU A 274 -18.32 -18.10 0.12
N GLY A 275 -17.93 -17.12 -0.72
CA GLY A 275 -18.52 -16.88 -2.02
C GLY A 275 -20.04 -16.72 -1.99
N ASN A 276 -20.70 -17.11 -3.09
CA ASN A 276 -22.16 -16.99 -3.23
C ASN A 276 -22.91 -18.18 -2.60
N HIS A 277 -24.18 -18.36 -3.00
CA HIS A 277 -25.04 -19.47 -2.57
C HIS A 277 -24.50 -20.89 -2.89
N LEU A 278 -23.60 -21.02 -3.87
CA LEU A 278 -22.91 -22.26 -4.24
C LEU A 278 -21.51 -22.37 -3.60
N GLY A 279 -21.07 -21.35 -2.87
CA GLY A 279 -19.83 -21.42 -2.12
C GLY A 279 -19.96 -22.30 -0.86
N PRO A 280 -18.83 -22.58 -0.19
CA PRO A 280 -18.79 -23.43 0.99
C PRO A 280 -19.49 -22.79 2.20
N THR A 281 -19.66 -23.56 3.26
CA THR A 281 -20.17 -23.11 4.57
C THR A 281 -19.09 -23.34 5.62
N LEU A 282 -18.28 -22.32 5.87
CA LEU A 282 -17.05 -22.37 6.65
C LEU A 282 -17.14 -21.58 7.96
N SER A 283 -17.91 -20.49 8.00
CA SER A 283 -18.04 -19.60 9.16
C SER A 283 -19.37 -18.85 9.12
N PHE A 284 -19.36 -17.59 8.68
CA PHE A 284 -20.47 -16.64 8.73
C PHE A 284 -21.79 -17.20 8.20
N LYS A 285 -21.75 -17.88 7.05
CA LYS A 285 -22.92 -18.44 6.36
C LYS A 285 -23.68 -19.45 7.23
N GLY A 286 -22.95 -20.27 7.98
CA GLY A 286 -23.54 -21.27 8.88
C GLY A 286 -23.94 -20.71 10.24
N ILE A 287 -23.31 -19.62 10.68
CA ILE A 287 -23.57 -18.97 11.97
C ILE A 287 -24.82 -18.11 11.90
N ASP A 288 -24.85 -17.14 10.98
CA ASP A 288 -25.98 -16.24 10.77
C ASP A 288 -25.89 -15.55 9.39
N ASN A 289 -26.39 -16.22 8.36
CA ASN A 289 -26.21 -15.80 6.97
C ASN A 289 -26.72 -14.38 6.67
N GLN A 290 -27.90 -14.01 7.18
CA GLN A 290 -28.53 -12.73 6.91
C GLN A 290 -27.86 -11.58 7.68
N ALA A 291 -27.38 -11.84 8.89
CA ALA A 291 -26.67 -10.83 9.66
C ALA A 291 -25.34 -10.46 8.98
N TYR A 292 -24.62 -11.45 8.45
CA TYR A 292 -23.29 -11.22 7.87
C TYR A 292 -23.28 -10.88 6.37
N TYR A 293 -24.24 -11.35 5.56
CA TYR A 293 -24.22 -11.11 4.10
C TYR A 293 -25.40 -10.29 3.60
N ARG A 294 -25.15 -9.50 2.56
CA ARG A 294 -26.20 -8.79 1.84
C ARG A 294 -26.88 -9.76 0.89
N LEU A 295 -28.14 -10.08 1.15
CA LEU A 295 -28.97 -10.91 0.28
C LEU A 295 -29.76 -10.05 -0.70
N MET A 296 -30.16 -10.63 -1.83
CA MET A 296 -31.04 -9.97 -2.79
C MET A 296 -32.43 -9.79 -2.17
N GLU A 297 -32.99 -8.56 -2.22
CA GLU A 297 -34.26 -8.24 -1.56
C GLU A 297 -35.45 -9.03 -2.13
N ASP A 298 -35.46 -9.28 -3.44
CA ASP A 298 -36.54 -10.01 -4.13
C ASP A 298 -36.39 -11.53 -4.05
N ASP A 299 -35.18 -12.04 -3.81
CA ASP A 299 -34.88 -13.47 -3.70
C ASP A 299 -33.71 -13.73 -2.74
N PRO A 300 -33.99 -13.88 -1.43
CA PRO A 300 -32.98 -14.08 -0.39
C PRO A 300 -32.14 -15.35 -0.54
N THR A 301 -32.46 -16.23 -1.49
CA THR A 301 -31.59 -17.35 -1.86
C THR A 301 -30.22 -16.87 -2.33
N TYR A 302 -30.20 -15.72 -3.01
CA TYR A 302 -29.04 -15.15 -3.70
C TYR A 302 -28.42 -13.98 -2.93
N TYR A 303 -27.16 -13.71 -3.27
CA TYR A 303 -26.31 -12.71 -2.61
C TYR A 303 -26.16 -11.51 -3.53
N MET A 304 -26.17 -10.33 -2.94
CA MET A 304 -25.77 -9.11 -3.63
C MET A 304 -24.25 -9.07 -3.73
N ASP A 305 -23.73 -8.86 -4.94
CA ASP A 305 -22.29 -8.91 -5.22
C ASP A 305 -21.84 -7.58 -5.86
N TYR A 306 -21.31 -6.68 -5.01
CA TYR A 306 -20.66 -5.45 -5.45
C TYR A 306 -19.13 -5.58 -5.56
N THR A 307 -18.58 -6.75 -5.26
CA THR A 307 -17.12 -7.00 -5.16
C THR A 307 -16.61 -7.83 -6.32
N GLY A 308 -17.50 -8.57 -7.00
CA GLY A 308 -17.16 -9.51 -8.07
C GLY A 308 -16.68 -10.87 -7.56
N THR A 309 -16.85 -11.14 -6.26
CA THR A 309 -16.33 -12.35 -5.58
C THR A 309 -17.43 -13.27 -5.04
N GLY A 310 -18.69 -12.97 -5.35
CA GLY A 310 -19.86 -13.80 -5.06
C GLY A 310 -20.68 -13.36 -3.85
N ASN A 311 -20.15 -12.52 -2.96
CA ASN A 311 -20.89 -11.95 -1.84
C ASN A 311 -20.43 -10.54 -1.48
N SER A 312 -21.23 -9.83 -0.68
CA SER A 312 -20.81 -8.60 -0.01
C SER A 312 -21.21 -8.66 1.46
N LEU A 313 -20.29 -8.26 2.34
CA LEU A 313 -20.52 -8.23 3.78
C LEU A 313 -21.59 -7.18 4.14
N ASN A 314 -22.45 -7.52 5.10
CA ASN A 314 -23.59 -6.69 5.50
C ASN A 314 -23.19 -5.62 6.52
N VAL A 315 -22.58 -4.56 6.04
CA VAL A 315 -22.25 -3.36 6.83
C VAL A 315 -23.47 -2.57 7.31
N ARG A 316 -24.71 -3.03 7.05
CA ARG A 316 -25.93 -2.43 7.63
C ARG A 316 -26.30 -3.09 8.97
N HIS A 317 -25.76 -4.27 9.25
CA HIS A 317 -26.06 -5.00 10.47
C HIS A 317 -25.14 -4.56 11.61
N PRO A 318 -25.66 -4.20 12.80
CA PRO A 318 -24.85 -3.70 13.91
C PRO A 318 -23.71 -4.65 14.33
N HIS A 319 -23.95 -5.96 14.38
CA HIS A 319 -22.93 -6.93 14.77
C HIS A 319 -21.87 -7.20 13.68
N SER A 320 -22.21 -7.02 12.41
CA SER A 320 -21.25 -7.10 11.29
C SER A 320 -20.38 -5.85 11.24
N LEU A 321 -20.95 -4.67 11.51
CA LEU A 321 -20.17 -3.45 11.73
C LEU A 321 -19.27 -3.57 12.97
N GLN A 322 -19.80 -4.11 14.07
CA GLN A 322 -19.03 -4.35 15.28
C GLN A 322 -17.83 -5.26 15.01
N LEU A 323 -18.02 -6.35 14.25
CA LEU A 323 -16.95 -7.24 13.82
C LEU A 323 -15.81 -6.48 13.13
N ILE A 324 -16.13 -5.63 12.15
CA ILE A 324 -15.13 -4.83 11.43
C ILE A 324 -14.43 -3.87 12.41
N MET A 325 -15.19 -3.14 13.22
CA MET A 325 -14.62 -2.16 14.15
C MET A 325 -13.75 -2.79 15.24
N ASP A 326 -14.16 -3.95 15.77
CA ASP A 326 -13.39 -4.69 16.76
C ASP A 326 -12.13 -5.30 16.13
N SER A 327 -12.19 -5.75 14.87
CA SER A 327 -11.02 -6.19 14.11
C SER A 327 -10.01 -5.04 13.91
N LEU A 328 -10.47 -3.88 13.42
CA LEU A 328 -9.61 -2.70 13.27
C LEU A 328 -8.95 -2.31 14.60
N ARG A 329 -9.71 -2.24 15.69
CA ARG A 329 -9.16 -1.95 17.02
C ARG A 329 -8.18 -3.01 17.49
N TYR A 330 -8.44 -4.29 17.23
CA TYR A 330 -7.53 -5.38 17.59
C TYR A 330 -6.18 -5.21 16.89
N TRP A 331 -6.18 -5.00 15.57
CA TRP A 331 -4.93 -4.81 14.82
C TRP A 331 -4.15 -3.58 15.29
N VAL A 332 -4.82 -2.48 15.65
CA VAL A 332 -4.13 -1.28 16.18
C VAL A 332 -3.62 -1.50 17.60
N THR A 333 -4.45 -2.00 18.51
CA THR A 333 -4.13 -2.01 19.95
C THR A 333 -3.36 -3.23 20.41
N GLU A 334 -3.63 -4.40 19.82
CA GLU A 334 -3.00 -5.66 20.19
C GLU A 334 -1.82 -6.01 19.29
N MET A 335 -1.90 -5.65 18.00
CA MET A 335 -0.90 -5.98 16.98
C MET A 335 -0.02 -4.79 16.58
N HIS A 336 -0.31 -3.58 17.12
CA HIS A 336 0.42 -2.34 16.90
C HIS A 336 0.52 -1.90 15.41
N VAL A 337 -0.48 -2.23 14.61
CA VAL A 337 -0.58 -1.76 13.21
C VAL A 337 -0.82 -0.24 13.18
N ASP A 338 -0.10 0.47 12.30
CA ASP A 338 -0.11 1.93 12.18
C ASP A 338 -1.13 2.47 11.17
N GLY A 339 -1.79 1.58 10.43
CA GLY A 339 -2.83 1.96 9.49
C GLY A 339 -3.33 0.82 8.62
N PHE A 340 -4.28 1.16 7.76
CA PHE A 340 -4.95 0.21 6.88
C PHE A 340 -5.12 0.79 5.48
N ARG A 341 -4.93 -0.06 4.47
CA ARG A 341 -5.42 0.15 3.11
C ARG A 341 -6.64 -0.74 2.89
N PHE A 342 -7.79 -0.13 2.64
CA PHE A 342 -9.06 -0.83 2.49
C PHE A 342 -9.28 -1.17 1.02
N ASP A 343 -9.28 -2.47 0.74
CA ASP A 343 -9.67 -3.05 -0.55
C ASP A 343 -11.15 -2.75 -0.86
N LEU A 344 -11.43 -2.38 -2.10
CA LEU A 344 -12.75 -1.99 -2.62
C LEU A 344 -13.58 -1.18 -1.62
N ALA A 345 -12.99 -0.14 -1.04
CA ALA A 345 -13.55 0.57 0.11
C ALA A 345 -14.94 1.15 -0.15
N SER A 346 -15.28 1.45 -1.42
CA SER A 346 -16.62 1.89 -1.83
C SER A 346 -17.72 0.90 -1.45
N ALA A 347 -17.44 -0.41 -1.45
CA ALA A 347 -18.42 -1.43 -1.10
C ALA A 347 -18.86 -1.34 0.37
N LEU A 348 -17.98 -0.86 1.26
CA LEU A 348 -18.27 -0.61 2.68
C LEU A 348 -19.12 0.64 2.92
N ALA A 349 -19.28 1.48 1.89
CA ALA A 349 -20.04 2.72 1.93
C ALA A 349 -21.43 2.61 1.27
N ARG A 350 -21.85 1.40 0.88
CA ARG A 350 -23.14 1.17 0.20
C ARG A 350 -24.30 1.02 1.18
N GLU A 351 -24.99 2.11 1.49
CA GLU A 351 -26.34 2.10 2.06
C GLU A 351 -27.36 2.21 0.89
N PHE A 352 -28.24 1.21 0.73
CA PHE A 352 -29.08 1.02 -0.49
C PHE A 352 -28.30 0.64 -1.76
N TYR A 353 -28.52 1.35 -2.86
CA TYR A 353 -27.89 1.16 -4.18
C TYR A 353 -26.77 2.17 -4.45
N ASP A 354 -26.76 3.30 -3.73
CA ASP A 354 -25.81 4.40 -3.93
C ASP A 354 -24.67 4.32 -2.91
N VAL A 355 -23.52 4.89 -3.27
CA VAL A 355 -22.40 5.09 -2.33
C VAL A 355 -22.63 6.43 -1.63
N ASP A 356 -22.91 6.41 -0.32
CA ASP A 356 -23.15 7.62 0.47
C ASP A 356 -21.93 7.90 1.37
N LYS A 357 -21.44 9.14 1.32
CA LYS A 357 -20.36 9.63 2.20
C LYS A 357 -20.74 9.63 3.68
N LEU A 358 -22.04 9.52 3.98
CA LEU A 358 -22.63 9.43 5.31
C LEU A 358 -22.95 7.99 5.75
N ALA A 359 -22.37 6.99 5.08
CA ALA A 359 -22.54 5.60 5.51
C ALA A 359 -22.12 5.42 6.98
N THR A 360 -22.91 4.68 7.75
CA THR A 360 -22.74 4.39 9.17
C THR A 360 -21.30 3.92 9.49
N PHE A 361 -20.69 3.14 8.59
CA PHE A 361 -19.30 2.71 8.70
C PHE A 361 -18.31 3.88 8.82
N PHE A 362 -18.42 4.90 7.95
CA PHE A 362 -17.52 6.04 7.98
C PHE A 362 -17.71 6.91 9.23
N GLU A 363 -18.95 7.10 9.68
CA GLU A 363 -19.22 7.82 10.92
C GLU A 363 -18.58 7.10 12.11
N LEU A 364 -18.69 5.77 12.17
CA LEU A 364 -18.09 4.95 13.23
C LEU A 364 -16.56 5.00 13.21
N VAL A 365 -15.92 4.92 12.04
CA VAL A 365 -14.47 5.08 11.91
C VAL A 365 -14.03 6.47 12.34
N GLN A 366 -14.74 7.51 11.91
CA GLN A 366 -14.36 8.90 12.16
C GLN A 366 -14.42 9.27 13.65
N GLN A 367 -15.43 8.77 14.37
CA GLN A 367 -15.60 9.05 15.81
C GLN A 367 -14.73 8.16 16.72
N ASP A 368 -14.25 7.03 16.22
CA ASP A 368 -13.56 6.04 17.04
C ASP A 368 -12.20 6.58 17.55
N PRO A 369 -11.93 6.59 18.87
CA PRO A 369 -10.73 7.21 19.42
C PRO A 369 -9.43 6.43 19.15
N VAL A 370 -9.51 5.20 18.64
CA VAL A 370 -8.36 4.38 18.28
C VAL A 370 -8.14 4.42 16.77
N VAL A 371 -9.17 4.05 15.99
CA VAL A 371 -9.07 3.88 14.53
C VAL A 371 -8.90 5.24 13.83
N SER A 372 -9.50 6.32 14.32
CA SER A 372 -9.31 7.66 13.72
C SER A 372 -7.90 8.24 13.91
N GLN A 373 -7.04 7.58 14.69
CA GLN A 373 -5.68 8.05 15.00
C GLN A 373 -4.60 7.38 14.14
N VAL A 374 -4.97 6.37 13.33
CA VAL A 374 -4.06 5.64 12.44
C VAL A 374 -4.22 6.10 10.98
N LYS A 375 -3.35 5.61 10.09
CA LYS A 375 -3.46 5.90 8.66
C LYS A 375 -4.63 5.14 8.04
N LEU A 376 -5.48 5.84 7.30
CA LEU A 376 -6.61 5.28 6.58
C LEU A 376 -6.45 5.56 5.08
N ILE A 377 -6.16 4.52 4.32
CA ILE A 377 -6.01 4.54 2.86
C ILE A 377 -7.19 3.78 2.26
N ALA A 378 -7.85 4.34 1.28
CA ALA A 378 -8.93 3.68 0.55
C ALA A 378 -8.50 3.35 -0.88
N GLU A 379 -8.94 2.19 -1.37
CA GLU A 379 -9.21 2.00 -2.79
C GLU A 379 -10.59 2.61 -3.11
N PRO A 380 -10.66 3.77 -3.76
CA PRO A 380 -11.89 4.54 -3.85
C PRO A 380 -12.78 4.09 -5.03
N TRP A 381 -12.87 2.79 -5.27
CA TRP A 381 -13.78 2.19 -6.24
C TRP A 381 -14.27 0.80 -5.83
N ASP A 382 -15.35 0.34 -6.46
CA ASP A 382 -15.79 -1.06 -6.48
C ASP A 382 -16.31 -1.41 -7.88
N VAL A 383 -16.65 -2.68 -8.14
CA VAL A 383 -17.12 -3.13 -9.45
C VAL A 383 -18.61 -2.84 -9.70
N GLY A 384 -19.33 -2.37 -8.68
CA GLY A 384 -20.74 -2.06 -8.76
C GLY A 384 -21.04 -0.75 -9.51
N PRO A 385 -22.26 -0.56 -10.02
CA PRO A 385 -22.68 0.71 -10.60
C PRO A 385 -22.45 1.88 -9.63
N GLY A 386 -21.85 2.97 -10.14
CA GLY A 386 -21.51 4.15 -9.33
C GLY A 386 -20.36 3.94 -8.33
N GLY A 387 -19.61 2.84 -8.44
CA GLY A 387 -18.54 2.48 -7.51
C GLY A 387 -17.36 3.45 -7.49
N TYR A 388 -17.08 4.18 -8.58
CA TYR A 388 -15.92 5.08 -8.69
C TYR A 388 -16.11 6.37 -7.87
N GLN A 389 -15.36 6.47 -6.76
CA GLN A 389 -15.49 7.48 -5.71
C GLN A 389 -14.18 8.21 -5.42
N VAL A 390 -13.28 8.31 -6.40
CA VAL A 390 -12.06 9.13 -6.26
C VAL A 390 -12.43 10.58 -5.94
N GLY A 391 -11.82 11.14 -4.90
CA GLY A 391 -12.09 12.48 -4.37
C GLY A 391 -13.30 12.54 -3.44
N ASN A 392 -14.02 11.43 -3.24
CA ASN A 392 -15.29 11.42 -2.53
C ASN A 392 -15.23 10.86 -1.10
N PHE A 393 -14.11 10.33 -0.62
CA PHE A 393 -14.03 9.83 0.75
C PHE A 393 -14.00 10.96 1.82
N PRO A 394 -14.37 10.65 3.08
CA PRO A 394 -14.35 11.63 4.16
C PRO A 394 -12.95 12.23 4.42
N PRO A 395 -12.85 13.42 5.05
CA PRO A 395 -11.58 14.17 5.14
C PRO A 395 -10.40 13.47 5.84
N GLN A 396 -10.65 12.49 6.71
CA GLN A 396 -9.60 11.72 7.39
C GLN A 396 -8.92 10.69 6.48
N TRP A 397 -9.54 10.37 5.34
CA TRP A 397 -9.08 9.33 4.43
C TRP A 397 -8.13 9.88 3.37
N THR A 398 -7.10 9.08 3.11
CA THR A 398 -6.24 9.17 1.93
C THR A 398 -6.70 8.13 0.91
N GLU A 399 -6.42 8.35 -0.36
CA GLU A 399 -6.97 7.52 -1.44
C GLU A 399 -5.87 7.15 -2.43
N TRP A 400 -5.90 5.91 -2.91
CA TRP A 400 -5.17 5.50 -4.10
C TRP A 400 -5.62 6.35 -5.30
N ASN A 401 -4.70 7.13 -5.87
CA ASN A 401 -5.01 8.04 -6.96
C ASN A 401 -4.84 7.34 -8.32
N GLY A 402 -5.87 6.59 -8.75
CA GLY A 402 -5.89 5.95 -10.06
C GLY A 402 -5.79 6.92 -11.24
N LYS A 403 -6.23 8.19 -11.08
CA LYS A 403 -6.03 9.22 -12.10
C LYS A 403 -4.55 9.62 -12.23
N TYR A 404 -3.84 9.74 -11.11
CA TYR A 404 -2.39 9.99 -11.13
C TYR A 404 -1.66 8.90 -11.92
N ARG A 405 -1.93 7.62 -11.57
CA ARG A 405 -1.37 6.46 -12.25
C ARG A 405 -1.55 6.54 -13.76
N ASP A 406 -2.80 6.70 -14.20
CA ASP A 406 -3.17 6.69 -15.61
C ASP A 406 -2.55 7.86 -16.38
N THR A 407 -2.62 9.07 -15.84
CA THR A 407 -2.09 10.27 -16.48
C THR A 407 -0.56 10.23 -16.61
N VAL A 408 0.15 9.78 -15.58
CA VAL A 408 1.63 9.73 -15.65
C VAL A 408 2.11 8.63 -16.59
N ARG A 409 1.40 7.48 -16.64
CA ARG A 409 1.64 6.44 -17.65
C ARG A 409 1.44 6.98 -19.07
N ASP A 410 0.32 7.66 -19.33
CA ASP A 410 0.01 8.27 -20.62
C ASP A 410 1.03 9.34 -21.05
N PHE A 411 1.43 10.19 -20.11
CA PHE A 411 2.43 11.23 -20.36
C PHE A 411 3.73 10.60 -20.87
N TRP A 412 4.30 9.63 -20.14
CA TRP A 412 5.60 9.05 -20.51
C TRP A 412 5.55 8.17 -21.77
N ARG A 413 4.45 7.46 -22.03
CA ARG A 413 4.28 6.75 -23.32
C ARG A 413 4.08 7.70 -24.51
N GLY A 414 3.86 9.00 -24.26
CA GLY A 414 3.73 10.02 -25.30
C GLY A 414 2.35 10.10 -25.93
N GLU A 415 1.31 9.67 -25.20
CA GLU A 415 -0.07 9.82 -25.66
C GLU A 415 -0.46 11.30 -25.68
N ALA A 416 -1.34 11.70 -26.61
CA ALA A 416 -1.89 13.05 -26.64
C ALA A 416 -2.78 13.26 -25.40
N SER A 417 -2.17 13.73 -24.31
CA SER A 417 -2.82 14.04 -23.04
C SER A 417 -2.72 15.53 -22.75
N SER A 418 -3.66 16.07 -21.96
CA SER A 418 -3.60 17.46 -21.53
C SER A 418 -2.43 17.66 -20.57
N LEU A 419 -1.52 18.59 -20.89
CA LEU A 419 -0.47 19.02 -19.96
C LEU A 419 -1.08 19.57 -18.67
N GLY A 420 -2.28 20.15 -18.73
CA GLY A 420 -3.02 20.62 -17.57
C GLY A 420 -3.38 19.48 -16.62
N GLU A 421 -3.79 18.33 -17.15
CA GLU A 421 -4.08 17.14 -16.34
C GLU A 421 -2.80 16.60 -15.68
N PHE A 422 -1.69 16.50 -16.44
CA PHE A 422 -0.40 16.08 -15.89
C PHE A 422 0.09 17.04 -14.78
N ALA A 423 0.00 18.35 -15.02
CA ALA A 423 0.34 19.37 -14.04
C ALA A 423 -0.49 19.27 -12.77
N ALA A 424 -1.81 19.06 -12.90
CA ALA A 424 -2.70 18.84 -11.76
C ALA A 424 -2.32 17.59 -10.96
N ARG A 425 -1.91 16.50 -11.63
CA ARG A 425 -1.47 15.27 -10.96
C ARG A 425 -0.19 15.46 -10.16
N ILE A 426 0.87 16.01 -10.75
CA ILE A 426 2.16 16.13 -10.05
C ILE A 426 2.17 17.21 -8.95
N THR A 427 1.15 18.09 -8.94
CA THR A 427 0.94 19.11 -7.90
C THR A 427 -0.06 18.70 -6.81
N GLY A 428 -0.38 17.41 -6.71
CA GLY A 428 -1.12 16.82 -5.60
C GLY A 428 -2.63 16.67 -5.84
N SER A 429 -3.08 16.83 -7.09
CA SER A 429 -4.48 16.65 -7.49
C SER A 429 -5.46 17.52 -6.70
N ALA A 430 -5.17 18.81 -6.60
CA ALA A 430 -6.02 19.77 -5.90
C ALA A 430 -7.48 19.75 -6.41
N ASP A 431 -7.68 19.51 -7.70
CA ASP A 431 -9.00 19.37 -8.33
C ASP A 431 -9.84 18.23 -7.72
N LEU A 432 -9.18 17.16 -7.23
CA LEU A 432 -9.85 16.02 -6.59
C LEU A 432 -10.07 16.24 -5.09
N TYR A 433 -9.14 16.90 -4.40
CA TYR A 433 -9.08 16.83 -2.93
C TYR A 433 -9.34 18.17 -2.23
N GLU A 434 -8.95 19.31 -2.81
CA GLU A 434 -8.95 20.61 -2.12
C GLU A 434 -10.34 21.05 -1.68
N HIS A 435 -11.35 20.83 -2.53
CA HIS A 435 -12.74 21.25 -2.28
C HIS A 435 -13.37 20.60 -1.03
N SER A 436 -12.81 19.46 -0.58
CA SER A 436 -13.27 18.72 0.60
C SER A 436 -12.54 19.12 1.90
N GLY A 437 -11.66 20.14 1.85
CA GLY A 437 -10.81 20.54 2.97
C GLY A 437 -9.60 19.63 3.20
N ARG A 438 -9.41 18.63 2.34
CA ARG A 438 -8.24 17.74 2.34
C ARG A 438 -7.00 18.47 1.82
N ARG A 439 -5.85 17.84 2.03
CA ARG A 439 -4.50 18.35 1.76
C ARG A 439 -3.86 17.52 0.65
N PRO A 440 -2.70 17.91 0.07
CA PRO A 440 -2.03 17.10 -0.96
C PRO A 440 -1.80 15.65 -0.53
N VAL A 441 -1.54 15.42 0.76
CA VAL A 441 -1.34 14.10 1.35
C VAL A 441 -2.55 13.15 1.24
N ALA A 442 -3.73 13.65 0.86
CA ALA A 442 -4.88 12.80 0.55
C ALA A 442 -4.66 11.94 -0.70
N SER A 443 -3.73 12.33 -1.57
CA SER A 443 -3.35 11.58 -2.77
C SER A 443 -2.23 10.59 -2.45
N ILE A 444 -2.52 9.29 -2.48
CA ILE A 444 -1.50 8.24 -2.58
C ILE A 444 -1.16 8.08 -4.07
N ASN A 445 0.01 8.56 -4.45
CA ASN A 445 0.51 8.54 -5.82
C ASN A 445 1.26 7.24 -6.07
N PHE A 446 0.82 6.49 -7.08
CA PHE A 446 1.47 5.26 -7.50
C PHE A 446 1.46 5.16 -9.03
N ILE A 447 2.49 4.52 -9.58
CA ILE A 447 2.53 4.17 -11.02
C ILE A 447 2.14 2.72 -11.22
N THR A 448 2.40 1.86 -10.24
CA THR A 448 2.25 0.41 -10.25
C THR A 448 1.85 -0.03 -8.85
N ALA A 449 1.11 -1.12 -8.78
CA ALA A 449 0.68 -1.78 -7.56
C ALA A 449 0.65 -3.29 -7.85
N HIS A 450 0.23 -4.11 -6.88
CA HIS A 450 0.08 -5.54 -7.08
C HIS A 450 -0.84 -5.88 -8.27
N ASP A 451 -1.87 -5.05 -8.50
CA ASP A 451 -2.76 -5.14 -9.67
C ASP A 451 -2.17 -4.42 -10.89
N GLY A 452 -2.10 -5.15 -12.01
CA GLY A 452 -1.48 -4.70 -13.24
C GLY A 452 0.00 -5.06 -13.38
N PHE A 453 0.70 -4.34 -14.25
CA PHE A 453 2.12 -4.56 -14.49
C PHE A 453 3.00 -3.98 -13.38
N THR A 454 4.17 -4.61 -13.19
CA THR A 454 5.36 -3.98 -12.59
C THR A 454 5.90 -2.85 -13.47
N ILE A 455 6.77 -1.99 -12.94
CA ILE A 455 7.36 -0.90 -13.75
C ILE A 455 8.21 -1.48 -14.90
N ALA A 456 8.91 -2.60 -14.66
CA ALA A 456 9.69 -3.26 -15.70
C ALA A 456 8.80 -3.80 -16.84
N ASP A 457 7.64 -4.37 -16.51
CA ASP A 457 6.71 -4.91 -17.51
C ASP A 457 5.91 -3.83 -18.21
N LEU A 458 5.58 -2.73 -17.51
CA LEU A 458 4.90 -1.57 -18.08
C LEU A 458 5.70 -0.94 -19.24
N VAL A 459 7.01 -1.08 -19.23
CA VAL A 459 7.92 -0.63 -20.30
C VAL A 459 8.37 -1.77 -21.22
N SER A 460 7.86 -2.99 -21.05
CA SER A 460 8.30 -4.17 -21.82
C SER A 460 7.17 -4.88 -22.56
N TYR A 461 5.91 -4.65 -22.22
CA TYR A 461 4.77 -5.36 -22.77
C TYR A 461 3.64 -4.39 -23.16
N ASN A 462 3.04 -4.59 -24.32
CA ASN A 462 1.80 -3.90 -24.72
C ASN A 462 0.56 -4.72 -24.38
N GLU A 463 0.68 -6.04 -24.42
CA GLU A 463 -0.41 -6.98 -24.13
C GLU A 463 -0.13 -7.71 -22.81
N LYS A 464 -1.19 -8.14 -22.13
CA LYS A 464 -1.07 -9.04 -20.98
C LYS A 464 -0.78 -10.48 -21.43
N HIS A 465 0.01 -11.20 -20.63
CA HIS A 465 0.42 -12.59 -20.82
C HIS A 465 0.08 -13.39 -19.54
N ASN A 466 -1.22 -13.52 -19.28
CA ASN A 466 -1.78 -14.17 -18.09
C ASN A 466 -2.07 -15.66 -18.30
N GLU A 467 -1.53 -16.28 -19.36
CA GLU A 467 -1.81 -17.68 -19.70
C GLU A 467 -1.52 -18.63 -18.54
N ALA A 468 -0.54 -18.30 -17.70
CA ALA A 468 -0.18 -19.05 -16.50
C ALA A 468 -1.33 -19.18 -15.47
N ASN A 469 -2.32 -18.29 -15.51
CA ASN A 469 -3.50 -18.33 -14.63
C ASN A 469 -4.53 -19.38 -15.09
N GLY A 470 -4.40 -19.93 -16.30
CA GLY A 470 -5.28 -20.99 -16.79
C GLY A 470 -6.70 -20.53 -17.14
N GLU A 471 -6.88 -19.25 -17.47
CA GLU A 471 -8.16 -18.64 -17.88
C GLU A 471 -8.17 -18.18 -19.35
N GLY A 472 -7.20 -18.64 -20.14
CA GLY A 472 -7.09 -18.28 -21.56
C GLY A 472 -6.80 -16.79 -21.78
N ASN A 473 -6.07 -16.16 -20.86
CA ASN A 473 -5.73 -14.72 -20.88
C ASN A 473 -6.95 -13.78 -20.76
N ALA A 474 -8.10 -14.28 -20.27
CA ALA A 474 -9.32 -13.50 -20.12
C ALA A 474 -9.28 -12.58 -18.88
N ASP A 475 -8.54 -12.97 -17.85
CA ASP A 475 -8.39 -12.26 -16.58
C ASP A 475 -7.40 -11.09 -16.66
N GLY A 476 -7.48 -10.13 -15.74
CA GLY A 476 -6.65 -8.92 -15.69
C GLY A 476 -7.10 -7.77 -16.62
N GLU A 477 -6.64 -6.56 -16.35
CA GLU A 477 -6.92 -5.35 -17.14
C GLU A 477 -6.36 -5.47 -18.56
N SER A 478 -7.14 -5.05 -19.58
CA SER A 478 -6.70 -5.03 -20.99
C SER A 478 -6.16 -3.65 -21.42
N HIS A 479 -6.37 -2.61 -20.62
CA HIS A 479 -5.96 -1.24 -20.89
C HIS A 479 -4.85 -0.77 -19.93
N ASN A 480 -3.67 -1.38 -20.02
CA ASN A 480 -2.56 -1.15 -19.08
C ASN A 480 -1.88 0.21 -19.20
N ARG A 481 -2.06 0.92 -20.33
CA ARG A 481 -1.34 2.15 -20.69
C ARG A 481 0.18 1.96 -20.68
N SER A 482 0.62 0.82 -21.19
CA SER A 482 2.03 0.42 -21.31
C SER A 482 2.63 0.77 -22.67
N TRP A 483 3.94 0.63 -22.80
CA TRP A 483 4.65 0.74 -24.08
C TRP A 483 5.89 -0.14 -24.09
N ASN A 484 5.98 -1.09 -25.02
CA ASN A 484 7.09 -2.05 -25.13
C ASN A 484 8.33 -1.57 -25.92
N MET A 485 8.28 -0.34 -26.45
CA MET A 485 9.31 0.27 -27.32
C MET A 485 9.62 -0.51 -28.61
N GLY A 486 8.65 -1.28 -29.11
CA GLY A 486 8.71 -1.99 -30.39
C GLY A 486 9.03 -3.49 -30.30
N VAL A 487 9.40 -4.00 -29.11
CA VAL A 487 9.64 -5.44 -28.89
C VAL A 487 8.86 -5.89 -27.67
N GLU A 488 7.98 -6.88 -27.83
CA GLU A 488 7.21 -7.46 -26.73
C GLU A 488 8.09 -8.37 -25.87
N GLY A 489 8.18 -8.09 -24.57
CA GLY A 489 8.95 -8.87 -23.60
C GLY A 489 10.47 -8.67 -23.68
N PRO A 490 11.27 -9.68 -23.29
CA PRO A 490 12.73 -9.60 -23.23
C PRO A 490 13.38 -9.29 -24.58
N THR A 491 14.49 -8.54 -24.55
CA THR A 491 15.25 -8.16 -25.75
C THR A 491 16.73 -7.94 -25.43
N ASP A 492 17.58 -8.13 -26.43
CA ASP A 492 19.03 -7.81 -26.37
C ASP A 492 19.37 -6.49 -27.08
N ASP A 493 18.37 -5.77 -27.62
CA ASP A 493 18.59 -4.49 -28.30
C ASP A 493 19.01 -3.41 -27.29
N PRO A 494 20.26 -2.90 -27.35
CA PRO A 494 20.77 -1.96 -26.37
C PRO A 494 20.05 -0.60 -26.42
N GLY A 495 19.50 -0.21 -27.57
CA GLY A 495 18.71 1.01 -27.70
C GLY A 495 17.39 0.92 -26.95
N ILE A 496 16.71 -0.23 -27.08
CA ILE A 496 15.47 -0.50 -26.34
C ILE A 496 15.74 -0.61 -24.84
N LEU A 497 16.75 -1.38 -24.43
CA LEU A 497 17.11 -1.54 -23.01
C LEU A 497 17.46 -0.20 -22.36
N THR A 498 18.19 0.67 -23.07
CA THR A 498 18.50 2.03 -22.60
C THR A 498 17.23 2.87 -22.43
N MET A 499 16.31 2.80 -23.40
CA MET A 499 15.03 3.52 -23.32
C MET A 499 14.14 3.01 -22.18
N ARG A 500 14.05 1.69 -21.98
CA ARG A 500 13.34 1.07 -20.86
C ARG A 500 13.91 1.52 -19.53
N GLY A 501 15.23 1.41 -19.34
CA GLY A 501 15.91 1.87 -18.13
C GLY A 501 15.70 3.36 -17.85
N ARG A 502 15.59 4.19 -18.89
CA ARG A 502 15.22 5.61 -18.78
C ARG A 502 13.76 5.79 -18.37
N GLN A 503 12.82 5.06 -18.96
CA GLN A 503 11.40 5.16 -18.61
C GLN A 503 11.11 4.73 -17.17
N GLN A 504 11.74 3.67 -16.69
CA GLN A 504 11.62 3.26 -15.28
C GLN A 504 12.06 4.39 -14.35
N ARG A 505 13.21 5.02 -14.63
CA ARG A 505 13.72 6.18 -13.86
C ARG A 505 12.82 7.40 -13.96
N ASN A 506 12.27 7.69 -15.14
CA ASN A 506 11.29 8.77 -15.32
C ASN A 506 10.07 8.56 -14.43
N MET A 507 9.45 7.39 -14.50
CA MET A 507 8.23 7.08 -13.75
C MET A 507 8.47 7.13 -12.24
N LEU A 508 9.56 6.50 -11.76
CA LEU A 508 9.94 6.55 -10.35
C LEU A 508 10.22 7.98 -9.87
N ALA A 509 10.99 8.75 -10.64
CA ALA A 509 11.32 10.12 -10.25
C ALA A 509 10.11 11.06 -10.29
N THR A 510 9.23 10.95 -11.30
CA THR A 510 7.96 11.70 -11.33
C THR A 510 7.10 11.36 -10.11
N MET A 511 6.94 10.08 -9.77
CA MET A 511 6.18 9.63 -8.60
C MET A 511 6.73 10.16 -7.28
N ILE A 512 8.03 9.99 -7.05
CA ILE A 512 8.66 10.34 -5.78
C ILE A 512 8.75 11.87 -5.61
N LEU A 513 8.86 12.66 -6.68
CA LEU A 513 8.97 14.12 -6.59
C LEU A 513 7.63 14.86 -6.72
N SER A 514 6.54 14.16 -7.05
CA SER A 514 5.20 14.75 -7.06
C SER A 514 4.72 15.08 -5.64
N GLN A 515 3.85 16.09 -5.52
CA GLN A 515 3.14 16.34 -4.26
C GLN A 515 2.11 15.24 -4.00
N GLY A 516 1.90 14.90 -2.73
CA GLY A 516 1.16 13.71 -2.32
C GLY A 516 2.09 12.71 -1.64
N VAL A 517 1.62 11.48 -1.43
CA VAL A 517 2.38 10.42 -0.75
C VAL A 517 2.78 9.37 -1.80
N PRO A 518 4.08 9.15 -2.09
CA PRO A 518 4.49 8.15 -3.05
C PRO A 518 4.37 6.73 -2.49
N MET A 519 3.91 5.80 -3.33
CA MET A 519 3.88 4.36 -3.05
C MET A 519 4.68 3.59 -4.10
N ILE A 520 5.65 2.81 -3.64
CA ILE A 520 6.52 1.96 -4.45
C ILE A 520 6.03 0.51 -4.33
N LEU A 521 5.82 -0.16 -5.45
CA LEU A 521 5.55 -1.60 -5.47
C LEU A 521 6.86 -2.38 -5.27
N HIS A 522 6.84 -3.39 -4.40
CA HIS A 522 8.03 -4.17 -4.11
C HIS A 522 8.70 -4.75 -5.35
N GLY A 523 10.01 -4.54 -5.45
CA GLY A 523 10.84 -5.03 -6.53
C GLY A 523 10.86 -4.14 -7.76
N ASP A 524 10.04 -3.11 -7.88
CA ASP A 524 10.16 -2.14 -8.99
C ASP A 524 11.51 -1.42 -8.97
N GLU A 525 12.06 -1.15 -7.79
CA GLU A 525 13.40 -0.61 -7.61
C GLU A 525 14.51 -1.61 -7.98
N LEU A 526 14.16 -2.90 -8.09
CA LEU A 526 15.07 -3.99 -8.44
C LEU A 526 14.88 -4.48 -9.88
N GLY A 527 13.96 -3.86 -10.65
CA GLY A 527 13.61 -4.31 -12.00
C GLY A 527 12.81 -5.61 -12.03
N ARG A 528 12.00 -5.89 -11.00
CA ARG A 528 11.13 -7.08 -10.92
C ARG A 528 10.21 -7.13 -12.12
N THR A 529 10.15 -8.30 -12.75
CA THR A 529 9.23 -8.63 -13.85
C THR A 529 8.32 -9.77 -13.42
N GLN A 530 7.09 -9.75 -13.93
CA GLN A 530 6.11 -10.82 -13.88
C GLN A 530 5.93 -11.45 -15.27
N LEU A 531 6.91 -11.27 -16.15
CA LEU A 531 6.96 -11.78 -17.53
C LEU A 531 5.75 -11.34 -18.37
N GLY A 532 5.20 -10.17 -18.09
CA GLY A 532 4.02 -9.66 -18.78
C GLY A 532 2.71 -10.23 -18.24
N ASN A 533 2.72 -11.00 -17.15
CA ASN A 533 1.49 -11.28 -16.40
C ASN A 533 1.12 -10.03 -15.60
N ASN A 534 -0.07 -9.47 -15.84
CA ASN A 534 -0.55 -8.28 -15.13
C ASN A 534 -1.57 -8.60 -14.02
N ASN A 535 -1.74 -9.87 -13.68
CA ASN A 535 -2.71 -10.35 -12.72
C ASN A 535 -2.18 -11.61 -12.02
N THR A 536 -1.09 -11.48 -11.28
CA THR A 536 -0.39 -12.62 -10.64
C THR A 536 -1.08 -13.15 -9.37
N TYR A 537 -2.39 -12.92 -9.22
CA TYR A 537 -3.16 -13.28 -8.01
C TYR A 537 -3.10 -14.77 -7.65
N ALA A 538 -2.90 -15.62 -8.66
CA ALA A 538 -2.86 -17.08 -8.53
C ALA A 538 -1.43 -17.69 -8.60
N GLN A 539 -0.40 -16.86 -8.72
CA GLN A 539 0.97 -17.27 -9.04
C GLN A 539 1.87 -17.26 -7.80
N ASP A 540 1.77 -18.26 -6.93
CA ASP A 540 2.71 -18.44 -5.81
C ASP A 540 3.99 -19.17 -6.27
N ASN A 541 4.77 -18.51 -7.12
CA ASN A 541 5.98 -19.06 -7.76
C ASN A 541 6.92 -17.94 -8.24
N GLU A 542 7.97 -18.31 -8.97
CA GLU A 542 9.01 -17.42 -9.49
C GLU A 542 8.50 -16.29 -10.41
N ILE A 543 7.27 -16.36 -10.94
CA ILE A 543 6.66 -15.26 -11.70
C ILE A 543 6.40 -14.07 -10.77
N SER A 544 5.99 -14.30 -9.52
CA SER A 544 5.59 -13.24 -8.59
C SER A 544 6.66 -12.92 -7.55
N TRP A 545 7.55 -13.87 -7.23
CA TRP A 545 8.60 -13.68 -6.23
C TRP A 545 9.71 -12.73 -6.70
N VAL A 546 10.36 -12.04 -5.75
CA VAL A 546 11.47 -11.12 -6.05
C VAL A 546 12.77 -11.89 -6.29
N HIS A 547 13.34 -11.79 -7.49
CA HIS A 547 14.65 -12.37 -7.84
C HIS A 547 15.81 -11.47 -7.37
N TRP A 548 16.18 -11.57 -6.10
CA TRP A 548 17.25 -10.75 -5.49
C TRP A 548 18.64 -10.97 -6.09
N ASP A 549 18.88 -12.13 -6.71
CA ASP A 549 20.13 -12.45 -7.42
C ASP A 549 20.25 -11.74 -8.77
N GLN A 550 19.13 -11.25 -9.31
CA GLN A 550 19.01 -10.54 -10.59
C GLN A 550 18.67 -9.04 -10.41
N ALA A 551 18.70 -8.54 -9.17
CA ALA A 551 18.32 -7.17 -8.84
C ALA A 551 19.14 -6.11 -9.61
N ASP A 552 18.46 -5.14 -10.22
CA ASP A 552 19.05 -3.93 -10.81
C ASP A 552 19.53 -2.98 -9.70
N GLN A 553 20.74 -3.21 -9.20
CA GLN A 553 21.35 -2.38 -8.15
C GLN A 553 21.47 -0.89 -8.54
N PRO A 554 21.88 -0.53 -9.79
CA PRO A 554 21.85 0.86 -10.23
C PRO A 554 20.47 1.53 -10.16
N LEU A 555 19.38 0.79 -10.42
CA LEU A 555 18.02 1.32 -10.27
C LEU A 555 17.64 1.50 -8.79
N ALA A 556 18.02 0.56 -7.92
CA ALA A 556 17.79 0.66 -6.49
C ALA A 556 18.49 1.89 -5.90
N GLU A 557 19.76 2.12 -6.26
CA GLU A 557 20.53 3.31 -5.85
C GLU A 557 19.93 4.61 -6.39
N PHE A 558 19.47 4.60 -7.64
CA PHE A 558 18.77 5.75 -8.22
C PHE A 558 17.50 6.05 -7.40
N THR A 559 16.67 5.04 -7.14
CA THR A 559 15.42 5.20 -6.38
C THR A 559 15.69 5.74 -4.99
N ALA A 560 16.66 5.17 -4.27
CA ALA A 560 17.09 5.63 -2.95
C ALA A 560 17.59 7.09 -2.98
N SER A 561 18.29 7.50 -4.05
CA SER A 561 18.76 8.88 -4.22
C SER A 561 17.61 9.88 -4.41
N VAL A 562 16.57 9.50 -5.15
CA VAL A 562 15.38 10.36 -5.35
C VAL A 562 14.55 10.43 -4.07
N VAL A 563 14.39 9.32 -3.34
CA VAL A 563 13.71 9.32 -2.02
C VAL A 563 14.47 10.21 -1.04
N ARG A 564 15.81 10.14 -1.03
CA ARG A 564 16.64 11.03 -0.21
C ARG A 564 16.46 12.50 -0.59
N LEU A 565 16.44 12.83 -1.89
CA LEU A 565 16.17 14.19 -2.37
C LEU A 565 14.81 14.69 -1.86
N ARG A 566 13.75 13.88 -1.98
CA ARG A 566 12.42 14.21 -1.44
C ARG A 566 12.45 14.45 0.07
N LYS A 567 13.17 13.61 0.82
CA LYS A 567 13.27 13.69 2.27
C LYS A 567 13.98 14.97 2.72
N GLU A 568 15.06 15.33 2.06
CA GLU A 568 15.88 16.50 2.38
C GLU A 568 15.20 17.83 2.02
N HIS A 569 14.28 17.83 1.04
CA HIS A 569 13.70 19.04 0.48
C HIS A 569 12.17 19.14 0.70
N PRO A 570 11.70 19.95 1.68
CA PRO A 570 10.27 20.16 1.96
C PRO A 570 9.43 20.57 0.75
N THR A 571 10.05 21.16 -0.28
CA THR A 571 9.41 21.52 -1.55
C THR A 571 8.67 20.36 -2.21
N PHE A 572 9.17 19.12 -2.09
CA PHE A 572 8.55 17.94 -2.70
C PHE A 572 7.50 17.26 -1.80
N ARG A 573 7.40 17.68 -0.54
CA ARG A 573 6.55 17.07 0.49
C ARG A 573 5.69 18.09 1.22
N ARG A 574 5.06 18.99 0.47
CA ARG A 574 4.31 20.10 1.04
C ARG A 574 3.07 19.57 1.77
N GLY A 575 2.83 20.13 2.96
CA GLY A 575 1.59 19.89 3.70
C GLY A 575 0.38 20.65 3.14
N ARG A 576 0.57 21.57 2.18
CA ARG A 576 -0.49 22.40 1.57
C ARG A 576 -0.33 22.46 0.06
N PHE A 577 -1.45 22.61 -0.63
CA PHE A 577 -1.46 22.85 -2.08
C PHE A 577 -0.69 24.12 -2.42
N PHE A 578 -0.19 24.16 -3.66
CA PHE A 578 0.31 25.39 -4.24
C PHE A 578 -0.84 26.39 -4.39
N ASP A 579 -0.56 27.66 -4.17
CA ASP A 579 -1.56 28.71 -4.41
C ASP A 579 -1.64 29.11 -5.87
N GLY A 580 -0.53 28.93 -6.61
CA GLY A 580 -0.18 29.46 -7.94
C GLY A 580 -1.25 29.40 -9.03
N ARG A 581 -2.39 30.03 -8.78
CA ARG A 581 -3.39 30.40 -9.79
C ARG A 581 -2.67 31.31 -10.78
N PRO A 582 -2.91 31.17 -12.09
CA PRO A 582 -2.35 32.05 -13.11
C PRO A 582 -2.90 33.47 -12.92
N VAL A 583 -2.28 34.23 -12.02
CA VAL A 583 -2.48 35.66 -11.88
C VAL A 583 -1.30 36.29 -12.58
N ARG A 584 -1.55 37.10 -13.62
CA ARG A 584 -0.50 37.89 -14.28
C ARG A 584 0.24 38.67 -13.19
N ARG A 585 1.51 38.33 -13.00
CA ARG A 585 2.41 39.00 -12.07
C ARG A 585 2.63 40.45 -12.52
N GLY A 586 2.50 41.40 -11.60
CA GLY A 586 2.95 42.78 -11.83
C GLY A 586 4.47 42.89 -11.74
N GLU A 587 5.08 43.85 -12.46
CA GLU A 587 6.52 44.13 -12.31
C GLU A 587 6.89 44.38 -10.84
N GLY A 588 7.80 43.59 -10.29
CA GLY A 588 8.33 43.73 -8.93
C GLY A 588 7.61 42.95 -7.81
N GLU A 589 6.55 42.18 -8.11
CA GLU A 589 5.92 41.27 -7.13
C GLU A 589 6.82 40.06 -6.83
N PRO A 590 6.82 39.44 -5.64
CA PRO A 590 7.64 38.25 -5.39
C PRO A 590 7.28 37.08 -6.31
N LEU A 591 8.24 36.20 -6.62
CA LEU A 591 7.97 34.98 -7.38
C LEU A 591 6.90 34.11 -6.67
N PRO A 592 5.94 33.52 -7.40
CA PRO A 592 4.94 32.64 -6.82
C PRO A 592 5.58 31.35 -6.31
N ASP A 593 4.79 30.50 -5.65
CA ASP A 593 5.28 29.24 -5.07
C ASP A 593 5.57 28.16 -6.13
N ILE A 594 4.96 28.28 -7.32
CA ILE A 594 5.19 27.47 -8.51
C ILE A 594 5.10 28.34 -9.78
N VAL A 595 5.92 28.06 -10.79
CA VAL A 595 5.79 28.63 -12.14
C VAL A 595 5.91 27.51 -13.17
N TRP A 596 4.97 27.44 -14.10
CA TRP A 596 5.04 26.56 -15.27
C TRP A 596 5.68 27.31 -16.43
N LEU A 597 6.67 26.70 -17.07
CA LEU A 597 7.52 27.33 -18.07
C LEU A 597 7.44 26.57 -19.39
N ASP A 598 7.34 27.31 -20.49
CA ASP A 598 7.58 26.80 -21.84
C ASP A 598 9.09 26.61 -22.10
N ALA A 599 9.44 26.02 -23.24
CA ALA A 599 10.81 25.76 -23.67
C ALA A 599 11.70 27.02 -23.67
N ASP A 600 11.13 28.20 -23.94
CA ASP A 600 11.85 29.48 -23.97
C ASP A 600 11.89 30.20 -22.60
N ALA A 601 11.61 29.49 -21.50
CA ALA A 601 11.56 30.02 -20.12
C ALA A 601 10.45 31.05 -19.85
N THR A 602 9.48 31.18 -20.76
CA THR A 602 8.32 32.05 -20.55
C THR A 602 7.26 31.35 -19.71
N PRO A 603 6.62 32.03 -18.74
CA PRO A 603 5.50 31.44 -18.00
C PRO A 603 4.35 31.04 -18.93
N MET A 604 3.85 29.81 -18.77
CA MET A 604 2.73 29.30 -19.56
C MET A 604 1.46 30.14 -19.33
N VAL A 605 0.73 30.41 -20.42
CA VAL A 605 -0.60 31.05 -20.41
C VAL A 605 -1.70 30.04 -20.75
N ASP A 606 -2.96 30.43 -20.57
CA ASP A 606 -4.13 29.54 -20.72
C ASP A 606 -4.13 28.75 -22.05
N ASP A 607 -3.79 29.39 -23.17
CA ASP A 607 -3.77 28.75 -24.50
C ASP A 607 -2.66 27.69 -24.64
N ASP A 608 -1.57 27.79 -23.87
CA ASP A 608 -0.43 26.87 -23.95
C ASP A 608 -0.78 25.48 -23.39
N TRP A 609 -1.71 25.41 -22.44
CA TRP A 609 -2.14 24.16 -21.80
C TRP A 609 -2.89 23.21 -22.73
N GLU A 610 -3.49 23.75 -23.80
CA GLU A 610 -4.28 23.01 -24.80
C GLU A 610 -3.53 22.82 -26.14
N SER A 611 -2.26 23.25 -26.20
CA SER A 611 -1.46 23.32 -27.43
C SER A 611 -0.93 21.96 -27.95
N GLY A 612 -1.09 20.89 -27.18
CA GLY A 612 -0.55 19.56 -27.51
C GLY A 612 0.96 19.41 -27.30
N LEU A 613 1.59 20.37 -26.61
CA LEU A 613 2.98 20.27 -26.15
C LEU A 613 3.19 18.99 -25.32
N ARG A 614 4.37 18.38 -25.45
CA ARG A 614 4.77 17.16 -24.74
C ARG A 614 5.98 17.36 -23.84
N ALA A 615 6.38 18.62 -23.66
CA ALA A 615 7.50 19.00 -22.83
C ALA A 615 7.10 20.22 -22.00
N ILE A 616 7.49 20.23 -20.72
CA ILE A 616 7.08 21.27 -19.77
C ILE A 616 8.17 21.50 -18.73
N GLY A 617 8.41 22.77 -18.40
CA GLY A 617 9.22 23.19 -17.27
C GLY A 617 8.37 23.52 -16.05
N MET A 618 8.84 23.15 -14.86
CA MET A 618 8.22 23.46 -13.58
C MET A 618 9.26 24.03 -12.63
N PHE A 619 9.10 25.29 -12.26
CA PHE A 619 9.88 25.93 -11.20
C PHE A 619 9.15 25.82 -9.87
N LEU A 620 9.89 25.39 -8.84
CA LEU A 620 9.41 25.34 -7.47
C LEU A 620 10.20 26.32 -6.60
N ASN A 621 9.47 27.28 -6.03
CA ASN A 621 10.05 28.32 -5.20
C ASN A 621 10.16 27.84 -3.75
N GLY A 622 11.37 27.45 -3.33
CA GLY A 622 11.70 27.12 -1.94
C GLY A 622 11.44 28.23 -0.91
N ASN A 623 11.33 29.50 -1.32
CA ASN A 623 10.91 30.60 -0.44
C ASN A 623 9.38 30.77 -0.37
N GLY A 624 8.63 30.06 -1.23
CA GLY A 624 7.17 30.10 -1.34
C GLY A 624 6.47 28.93 -0.65
N ILE A 625 7.11 28.23 0.29
CA ILE A 625 6.49 27.10 0.98
C ILE A 625 5.53 27.59 2.05
N ARG A 626 4.22 27.49 1.78
CA ARG A 626 3.19 27.88 2.72
C ARG A 626 3.06 26.85 3.85
N GLY A 627 3.37 27.27 5.06
CA GLY A 627 3.16 26.44 6.24
C GLY A 627 4.15 26.79 7.32
N ARG A 628 4.00 26.08 8.44
CA ARG A 628 4.96 26.10 9.54
C ARG A 628 5.36 24.68 9.87
N ASP A 629 6.59 24.50 10.29
CA ASP A 629 7.10 23.21 10.73
C ASP A 629 6.47 22.79 12.07
N ARG A 630 6.91 21.65 12.61
CA ARG A 630 6.40 21.13 13.90
C ARG A 630 6.70 22.05 15.10
N ARG A 631 7.62 23.01 14.96
CA ARG A 631 7.98 24.00 15.98
C ARG A 631 7.28 25.34 15.77
N GLY A 632 6.57 25.51 14.66
CA GLY A 632 5.89 26.76 14.32
C GLY A 632 6.76 27.72 13.53
N GLU A 633 7.92 27.30 13.02
CA GLU A 633 8.80 28.14 12.20
C GLU A 633 8.38 28.09 10.72
N ASP A 634 8.59 29.18 9.99
CA ASP A 634 8.29 29.23 8.56
C ASP A 634 9.20 28.25 7.80
N ILE A 635 8.63 27.55 6.81
CA ILE A 635 9.34 26.52 6.05
C ILE A 635 10.02 27.17 4.84
N TYR A 636 11.32 26.93 4.70
CA TYR A 636 12.11 27.36 3.55
C TYR A 636 12.85 26.17 2.95
N ASP A 637 13.24 26.32 1.69
CA ASP A 637 14.02 25.35 0.94
C ASP A 637 14.79 26.08 -0.18
N THR A 638 15.64 25.36 -0.90
CA THR A 638 16.23 25.86 -2.14
C THR A 638 15.22 25.83 -3.30
N HIS A 639 15.55 26.50 -4.40
CA HIS A 639 14.75 26.49 -5.61
C HIS A 639 15.06 25.27 -6.49
N PHE A 640 14.03 24.75 -7.15
CA PHE A 640 14.16 23.63 -8.08
C PHE A 640 13.54 23.95 -9.43
N LEU A 641 14.14 23.41 -10.49
CA LEU A 641 13.57 23.35 -11.84
C LEU A 641 13.45 21.89 -12.25
N LEU A 642 12.28 21.50 -12.75
CA LEU A 642 12.01 20.19 -13.29
C LEU A 642 11.62 20.35 -14.75
N TYR A 643 12.34 19.70 -15.66
CA TYR A 643 12.01 19.66 -17.07
C TYR A 643 11.61 18.24 -17.45
N PHE A 644 10.37 18.10 -17.88
CA PHE A 644 9.81 16.84 -18.36
C PHE A 644 9.76 16.90 -19.89
N ASN A 645 10.42 15.97 -20.56
CA ASN A 645 10.32 15.81 -22.01
C ASN A 645 9.73 14.44 -22.35
N ALA A 646 8.44 14.37 -22.65
CA ALA A 646 7.78 13.18 -23.16
C ALA A 646 7.78 13.10 -24.71
N HIS A 647 8.46 14.01 -25.41
CA HIS A 647 8.63 13.94 -26.85
C HIS A 647 9.60 12.82 -27.25
N ASP A 648 9.48 12.33 -28.48
CA ASP A 648 10.37 11.33 -29.08
C ASP A 648 11.70 11.94 -29.55
N GLU A 649 11.86 13.27 -29.41
CA GLU A 649 13.04 14.03 -29.82
C GLU A 649 13.56 14.85 -28.63
N PRO A 650 14.86 15.21 -28.60
CA PRO A 650 15.38 16.15 -27.63
C PRO A 650 14.70 17.52 -27.73
N VAL A 651 14.53 18.19 -26.59
CA VAL A 651 13.99 19.55 -26.49
C VAL A 651 15.02 20.44 -25.79
N SER A 652 15.36 21.55 -26.42
CA SER A 652 16.22 22.58 -25.83
C SER A 652 15.38 23.51 -24.96
N PHE A 653 15.69 23.56 -23.67
CA PHE A 653 15.08 24.48 -22.73
C PHE A 653 16.01 25.64 -22.43
N THR A 654 15.51 26.86 -22.49
CA THR A 654 16.15 28.03 -21.91
C THR A 654 15.93 27.99 -20.39
N LEU A 655 16.99 28.17 -19.61
CA LEU A 655 16.89 28.34 -18.17
C LEU A 655 16.31 29.73 -17.86
N PRO A 656 15.50 29.88 -16.80
CA PRO A 656 14.96 31.18 -16.44
C PRO A 656 16.05 32.17 -16.03
N SER A 657 15.68 33.45 -15.94
CA SER A 657 16.57 34.54 -15.57
C SER A 657 17.13 34.40 -14.14
N ASP A 658 18.12 35.23 -13.82
CA ASP A 658 18.75 35.34 -12.50
C ASP A 658 17.78 35.70 -11.37
N GLU A 659 16.59 36.22 -11.70
CA GLU A 659 15.48 36.37 -10.75
C GLU A 659 15.09 35.04 -10.07
N TYR A 660 15.25 33.91 -10.75
CA TYR A 660 14.92 32.59 -10.22
C TYR A 660 16.10 31.96 -9.48
N ALA A 661 17.31 32.01 -10.06
CA ALA A 661 18.60 31.71 -9.42
C ALA A 661 19.75 32.07 -10.38
N ASP A 662 20.91 32.45 -9.83
CA ASP A 662 22.11 32.81 -10.63
C ASP A 662 22.68 31.62 -11.43
N ALA A 663 22.59 30.42 -10.86
CA ALA A 663 23.10 29.20 -11.45
C ALA A 663 22.33 27.97 -10.93
N TRP A 664 22.46 26.87 -11.66
CA TRP A 664 21.73 25.63 -11.46
C TRP A 664 22.68 24.44 -11.54
N GLU A 665 22.53 23.47 -10.66
CA GLU A 665 23.24 22.19 -10.73
C GLU A 665 22.26 21.07 -11.07
N THR A 666 22.68 20.12 -11.90
CA THR A 666 21.88 18.94 -12.23
C THR A 666 21.96 17.93 -11.09
N VAL A 667 20.81 17.64 -10.46
CA VAL A 667 20.71 16.63 -9.38
C VAL A 667 20.10 15.32 -9.86
N ILE A 668 19.28 15.36 -10.92
CA ILE A 668 18.74 14.17 -11.59
C ILE A 668 18.80 14.41 -13.10
N ASP A 669 19.30 13.42 -13.84
CA ASP A 669 19.15 13.31 -15.30
C ASP A 669 18.91 11.83 -15.63
N THR A 670 17.68 11.50 -16.04
CA THR A 670 17.31 10.12 -16.33
C THR A 670 17.91 9.59 -17.63
N ALA A 671 18.42 10.46 -18.51
CA ALA A 671 19.16 10.06 -19.70
C ALA A 671 20.64 9.78 -19.42
N GLY A 672 21.17 10.23 -18.27
CA GLY A 672 22.54 9.99 -17.83
C GLY A 672 23.61 10.72 -18.66
N VAL A 673 23.24 11.81 -19.34
CA VAL A 673 24.12 12.57 -20.23
C VAL A 673 24.80 13.73 -19.48
N GLY A 674 24.18 14.23 -18.41
CA GLY A 674 24.60 15.39 -17.63
C GLY A 674 25.34 15.08 -16.32
N ALA A 675 25.77 13.84 -16.08
CA ALA A 675 26.30 13.38 -14.78
C ALA A 675 27.58 14.09 -14.27
N ASP A 676 28.23 14.91 -15.12
CA ASP A 676 29.43 15.70 -14.79
C ASP A 676 29.30 17.19 -15.20
N SER A 677 28.08 17.73 -15.23
CA SER A 677 27.87 19.12 -15.68
C SER A 677 28.38 20.14 -14.65
N THR A 678 29.14 21.15 -15.12
CA THR A 678 29.40 22.36 -14.34
C THR A 678 28.10 23.13 -14.13
N ALA A 679 28.00 23.89 -13.03
CA ALA A 679 26.83 24.74 -12.78
C ALA A 679 26.42 25.56 -14.01
N LEU A 680 25.16 25.41 -14.42
CA LEU A 680 24.55 26.06 -15.56
C LEU A 680 24.10 27.47 -15.16
N ARG A 681 24.53 28.50 -15.89
CA ARG A 681 24.16 29.89 -15.58
C ARG A 681 22.69 30.17 -15.94
N ALA A 682 22.07 31.11 -15.25
CA ALA A 682 20.78 31.67 -15.65
C ALA A 682 20.76 32.05 -17.14
N SER A 683 19.60 31.91 -17.79
CA SER A 683 19.42 32.19 -19.22
C SER A 683 20.28 31.36 -20.20
N SER A 684 21.00 30.34 -19.74
CA SER A 684 21.67 29.38 -20.63
C SER A 684 20.69 28.33 -21.14
N VAL A 685 21.12 27.52 -22.12
CA VAL A 685 20.29 26.48 -22.72
C VAL A 685 20.73 25.11 -22.19
N VAL A 686 19.75 24.28 -21.85
CA VAL A 686 19.94 22.88 -21.48
C VAL A 686 19.16 21.99 -22.45
N ASP A 687 19.83 20.99 -23.02
CA ASP A 687 19.20 20.01 -23.89
C ASP A 687 18.68 18.84 -23.06
N VAL A 688 17.35 18.66 -23.05
CA VAL A 688 16.71 17.52 -22.38
C VAL A 688 16.45 16.45 -23.43
N ALA A 689 17.09 15.29 -23.27
CA ALA A 689 16.97 14.18 -24.22
C ALA A 689 15.51 13.72 -24.41
N ALA A 690 15.25 13.03 -25.52
CA ALA A 690 13.95 12.40 -25.77
C ALA A 690 13.53 11.51 -24.59
N LYS A 691 12.27 11.60 -24.19
CA LYS A 691 11.70 10.80 -23.11
C LYS A 691 12.53 10.86 -21.82
N ALA A 692 12.90 12.05 -21.36
CA ALA A 692 13.76 12.24 -20.19
C ALA A 692 13.21 13.28 -19.20
N LEU A 693 13.67 13.16 -17.97
CA LEU A 693 13.44 14.10 -16.87
C LEU A 693 14.79 14.63 -16.40
N VAL A 694 14.90 15.96 -16.30
CA VAL A 694 16.02 16.65 -15.68
C VAL A 694 15.51 17.44 -14.48
N VAL A 695 16.16 17.28 -13.33
CA VAL A 695 15.91 18.09 -12.14
C VAL A 695 17.16 18.88 -11.82
N LEU A 696 16.99 20.20 -11.72
CA LEU A 696 18.03 21.14 -11.36
C LEU A 696 17.73 21.74 -10.00
N ARG A 697 18.79 21.97 -9.21
CA ARG A 697 18.74 22.67 -7.93
C ARG A 697 19.46 24.00 -8.06
N ALA A 698 18.94 25.06 -7.44
CA ALA A 698 19.65 26.33 -7.42
C ALA A 698 21.01 26.16 -6.75
N TYR A 699 22.06 26.52 -7.50
CA TYR A 699 23.44 26.35 -7.09
C TYR A 699 23.90 27.59 -6.33
N THR A 700 24.40 27.39 -5.12
CA THR A 700 25.15 28.40 -4.38
C THR A 700 26.60 27.97 -4.34
N GLU A 701 27.51 28.83 -4.82
CA GLU A 701 28.94 28.55 -4.76
C GLU A 701 29.33 28.40 -3.28
N PRO A 702 29.91 27.27 -2.85
CA PRO A 702 30.23 27.07 -1.44
C PRO A 702 31.20 28.15 -0.98
N GLU A 703 30.94 28.78 0.17
CA GLU A 703 31.89 29.72 0.76
C GLU A 703 33.24 29.00 0.90
N VAL A 704 34.27 29.54 0.25
CA VAL A 704 35.64 29.04 0.39
C VAL A 704 36.03 29.23 1.85
N GLU A 705 36.01 28.16 2.65
CA GLU A 705 36.59 28.22 3.99
C GLU A 705 38.06 28.65 3.84
N PRO A 706 38.48 29.73 4.50
CA PRO A 706 39.86 30.15 4.44
C PRO A 706 40.76 29.00 4.93
N ASP A 707 41.71 28.58 4.09
CA ASP A 707 42.68 27.54 4.45
C ASP A 707 43.48 28.00 5.68
N HIS A 708 43.10 27.48 6.85
CA HIS A 708 43.75 27.77 8.13
C HIS A 708 44.99 26.90 8.36
N SER A 709 45.43 26.13 7.37
CA SER A 709 46.66 25.37 7.49
C SER A 709 47.87 26.30 7.68
N VAL A 710 48.86 25.78 8.40
CA VAL A 710 50.17 26.45 8.55
C VAL A 710 50.80 26.71 7.17
N ALA A 711 50.53 25.84 6.18
CA ALA A 711 51.02 26.00 4.82
C ALA A 711 50.44 27.25 4.14
N ALA A 712 49.13 27.47 4.21
CA ALA A 712 48.48 28.67 3.68
C ALA A 712 48.91 29.95 4.43
N SER A 713 49.04 29.88 5.76
CA SER A 713 49.55 31.00 6.57
C SER A 713 51.00 31.38 6.21
N LEU A 714 51.87 30.39 5.97
CA LEU A 714 53.26 30.62 5.54
C LEU A 714 53.34 31.15 4.10
N ALA A 715 52.47 30.69 3.19
CA ALA A 715 52.43 31.16 1.80
C ALA A 715 52.14 32.67 1.71
N VAL A 716 51.22 33.16 2.55
CA VAL A 716 50.89 34.60 2.66
C VAL A 716 52.09 35.42 3.16
N LEU A 717 52.86 34.89 4.12
CA LEU A 717 54.07 35.56 4.63
C LEU A 717 55.20 35.61 3.58
N THR A 718 55.33 34.58 2.74
CA THR A 718 56.31 34.58 1.64
C THR A 718 55.96 35.53 0.51
N HIS A 719 54.67 35.76 0.22
CA HIS A 719 54.27 36.77 -0.77
C HIS A 719 54.36 38.20 -0.23
N ALA A 720 54.10 38.44 1.06
CA ALA A 720 54.29 39.76 1.67
C ALA A 720 55.76 40.22 1.75
N GLN A 721 56.73 39.32 1.61
CA GLN A 721 58.16 39.66 1.56
C GLN A 721 58.68 40.00 0.15
N ALA A 722 57.95 39.65 -0.91
CA ALA A 722 58.37 39.93 -2.30
C ALA A 722 58.11 41.39 -2.73
N ASP A 723 57.18 42.10 -2.07
CA ASP A 723 56.75 43.46 -2.42
C ASP A 723 57.35 44.60 -1.57
N ARG A 724 58.45 44.35 -0.83
CA ARG A 724 59.18 45.45 -0.18
C ARG A 724 60.18 46.10 -1.17
N PRO A 725 59.99 47.37 -1.58
CA PRO A 725 60.98 48.05 -2.42
C PRO A 725 62.27 48.26 -1.62
N ALA A 726 63.40 47.97 -2.27
CA ALA A 726 64.74 48.11 -1.68
C ALA A 726 65.00 49.56 -1.27
N ALA A 727 65.28 49.78 0.02
CA ALA A 727 65.76 51.05 0.55
C ALA A 727 67.27 51.20 0.28
N ASP A 728 67.63 52.28 -0.40
CA ASP A 728 69.01 52.74 -0.66
C ASP A 728 69.60 53.42 0.59
N PRO A 729 70.82 53.05 1.03
CA PRO A 729 71.58 53.90 1.94
C PRO A 729 72.96 54.23 1.36
N ARG A 730 73.09 55.46 0.83
CA ARG A 730 74.32 56.27 0.93
C ARG A 730 74.06 57.49 1.81
N SER A 731 75.15 58.01 2.39
CA SER A 731 75.30 59.06 3.41
C SER A 731 75.22 58.52 4.86
N ASP A 732 76.16 58.76 5.78
CA ASP A 732 77.36 59.59 5.80
C ASP A 732 78.26 59.18 6.99
N ILE A 733 79.59 59.26 6.78
CA ILE A 733 80.64 59.82 7.65
C ILE A 733 80.71 59.38 9.14
N SER A 734 81.70 58.53 9.46
CA SER A 734 82.89 58.87 10.29
C SER A 734 83.81 57.64 10.46
#